data_AF-A0A951H3Q1-F1
#
_entry.id   AF-A0A951H3Q1-F1
#
_cell.length_a   1.000
_cell.length_b   1.000
_cell.length_c   1.000
_cell.angle_alpha   90.00
_cell.angle_beta   90.00
_cell.angle_gamma   90.00
#
_symmetry.space_group_name_H-M   'P 1'
#
loop_
_entity.id
_entity.type
_entity.pdbx_description
1 polymer ?
#
loop_
_entity_poly.entity_id
_entity_poly.type
_entity_poly.pdbx_seq_one_letter_code
_entity_poly.pdbx_strand_id
1 'polypeptide(L)'
;MMRLEKLSLVALVFLIFLTIGLATQVLAAPQANEVPQTVLSADFETGDATSIVAPVQIATSILTTAADEIVAGKRSLKGDARGSNTEWNEFFHSRQGLFKAKEAYRITFDYKILARNPNTKFYALFRRSSQAAGAAGNVGWTDWQGDVGATGHVETSFTTRNADDYYLIIGIQNQGAIAIDNLVIKTDPANHPPDVKAPAPVRTWKSPGHTTYYVDSVQGNDANDGKSGGRAWQSLNHINAGEFGIGDKILLKVGSSWQGFLAPGGSGTATLPIVLSSYGDGPKPKIDAQGWYLSTLYLFNVEGWEVNNLDIANTSKVRVPNLTGVQVRLEDFGTAHHIQLKNLDIHDVSGSLVKAEGGGSGISCSNGGSKVKSRFDGLLIEGCHLQRTDRNGITMGGNWSRVDWYPSLHVIIRNNLLEDIGGDGIVPIGTDGTLIEHNVLHGGRQRCDDYAAGIWPWSCDNTTIQFNEVSGMKGTRDGQGYDCDWNCRNTLFQYNYSHNNDGGFMLICNDGTSKMPWNIGNVGSIIRYNISQNDGERLFHITGPCRDTQIYNNTFYVGKDKDIHAVLPGDWGGAFADNTRFPNNLFYVEGKAKFDFGGMTNTVFENNVFWGNLSNRPTDAHAITADPKLLSPGSATNGFASLRGYQLLPGSPCIGAGKMVENNGGRDFWGHKVPSNQPPDIGAYQAK
;
A
#
# COMPACT_ATOMS: atom_id res chain seq x y z
N MET A 1 70.16 42.48 25.15
CA MET A 1 69.32 42.13 23.98
C MET A 1 67.90 42.58 24.31
N MET A 2 67.61 43.89 24.17
CA MET A 2 66.97 44.56 23.01
C MET A 2 65.50 44.10 22.82
N ARG A 3 64.45 44.93 22.89
CA ARG A 3 64.27 46.40 22.93
C ARG A 3 62.84 46.76 23.42
N LEU A 4 62.75 47.91 24.12
CA LEU A 4 61.76 49.02 24.13
C LEU A 4 60.24 48.70 24.19
N GLU A 5 59.50 49.12 25.22
CA GLU A 5 59.04 50.48 25.63
C GLU A 5 57.69 50.94 25.02
N LYS A 6 56.72 51.10 25.94
CA LYS A 6 55.80 52.24 26.16
C LYS A 6 54.74 52.70 25.12
N LEU A 7 53.53 52.83 25.67
CA LEU A 7 52.50 53.88 25.50
C LEU A 7 51.89 54.13 24.11
N SER A 8 50.58 53.94 23.97
CA SER A 8 49.61 55.06 24.01
C SER A 8 48.19 54.61 23.63
N LEU A 9 47.25 55.32 24.26
CA LEU A 9 45.81 55.26 24.08
C LEU A 9 45.44 55.98 22.76
N VAL A 10 44.48 55.42 22.00
CA VAL A 10 43.38 56.09 21.25
C VAL A 10 43.08 55.44 19.88
N ALA A 11 41.83 54.95 19.78
CA ALA A 11 40.96 54.73 18.61
C ALA A 11 41.23 53.57 17.65
N LEU A 12 40.43 52.49 17.78
CA LEU A 12 39.40 52.12 16.79
C LEU A 12 38.47 51.01 17.34
N VAL A 13 37.18 51.36 17.47
CA VAL A 13 35.99 50.55 17.14
C VAL A 13 36.07 49.03 17.38
N PHE A 14 35.26 48.49 18.31
CA PHE A 14 34.20 47.52 17.96
C PHE A 14 33.26 47.29 19.15
N LEU A 15 32.00 47.60 18.90
CA LEU A 15 30.85 47.60 19.80
C LEU A 15 30.43 46.14 20.07
N ILE A 16 30.46 45.70 21.32
CA ILE A 16 29.88 44.41 21.74
C ILE A 16 28.37 44.63 21.87
N PHE A 17 27.62 44.23 20.84
CA PHE A 17 26.18 44.00 20.97
C PHE A 17 25.93 42.53 21.30
N LEU A 18 25.34 42.34 22.47
CA LEU A 18 24.70 41.13 22.96
C LEU A 18 23.55 40.74 22.00
N THR A 19 23.73 39.72 21.18
CA THR A 19 22.62 39.07 20.48
C THR A 19 22.25 37.79 21.22
N ILE A 20 21.11 37.86 21.92
CA ILE A 20 20.34 36.70 22.35
C ILE A 20 19.93 35.96 21.07
N GLY A 21 20.56 34.82 20.80
CA GLY A 21 20.14 33.92 19.74
C GLY A 21 18.84 33.25 20.12
N LEU A 22 17.71 33.89 19.81
CA LEU A 22 16.46 33.15 19.60
C LEU A 22 16.71 32.24 18.39
N ALA A 23 16.91 30.95 18.65
CA ALA A 23 16.73 29.93 17.64
C ALA A 23 15.22 29.85 17.35
N THR A 24 14.72 30.77 16.52
CA THR A 24 13.49 30.53 15.78
C THR A 24 13.78 29.39 14.84
N GLN A 25 13.47 28.16 15.27
CA GLN A 25 13.23 27.08 14.33
C GLN A 25 12.17 27.60 13.37
N VAL A 26 12.56 27.74 12.10
CA VAL A 26 11.62 27.85 11.01
C VAL A 26 10.86 26.52 11.02
N LEU A 27 9.74 26.47 11.75
CA LEU A 27 8.59 25.71 11.28
C LEU A 27 8.48 26.14 9.82
N ALA A 28 8.66 25.21 8.87
CA ALA A 28 8.44 25.52 7.48
C ALA A 28 7.11 26.26 7.41
N ALA A 29 7.14 27.55 7.09
CA ALA A 29 5.92 28.32 6.98
C ALA A 29 5.02 27.54 6.02
N PRO A 30 3.74 27.31 6.35
CA PRO A 30 2.89 26.54 5.47
C PRO A 30 2.96 27.17 4.07
N GLN A 31 3.39 26.38 3.07
CA GLN A 31 3.47 26.81 1.66
C GLN A 31 2.14 27.40 1.13
N ALA A 32 1.04 27.18 1.86
CA ALA A 32 -0.26 27.83 1.66
C ALA A 32 -0.23 29.38 1.67
N ASN A 33 0.84 30.03 2.15
CA ASN A 33 0.99 31.48 2.09
C ASN A 33 1.63 32.00 0.79
N GLU A 34 2.06 31.13 -0.13
CA GLU A 34 2.55 31.56 -1.43
C GLU A 34 1.39 32.06 -2.31
N VAL A 35 1.62 33.15 -3.05
CA VAL A 35 0.62 33.71 -3.97
C VAL A 35 0.56 32.86 -5.24
N PRO A 36 -0.62 32.37 -5.69
CA PRO A 36 -0.78 31.67 -6.96
C PRO A 36 -0.14 32.42 -8.14
N GLN A 37 0.73 31.74 -8.89
CA GLN A 37 1.45 32.31 -10.03
C GLN A 37 0.83 31.84 -11.35
N THR A 38 0.59 32.73 -12.30
CA THR A 38 0.11 32.36 -13.64
C THR A 38 1.23 31.67 -14.43
N VAL A 39 0.97 30.43 -14.84
CA VAL A 39 1.86 29.58 -15.65
C VAL A 39 1.52 29.69 -17.14
N LEU A 40 0.23 29.74 -17.45
CA LEU A 40 -0.28 29.90 -18.81
C LEU A 40 -1.55 30.75 -18.76
N SER A 41 -1.71 31.63 -19.76
CA SER A 41 -2.93 32.40 -19.98
C SER A 41 -3.13 32.54 -21.48
N ALA A 42 -4.30 32.14 -21.98
CA ALA A 42 -4.68 32.21 -23.38
C ALA A 42 -6.16 32.60 -23.50
N ASP A 43 -6.41 33.82 -23.96
CA ASP A 43 -7.73 34.36 -24.32
C ASP A 43 -8.07 34.15 -25.80
N PHE A 44 -7.12 33.61 -26.59
CA PHE A 44 -7.26 33.35 -28.03
C PHE A 44 -7.58 34.60 -28.89
N GLU A 45 -7.47 35.80 -28.32
CA GLU A 45 -7.80 37.07 -28.96
C GLU A 45 -6.67 37.64 -29.80
N THR A 46 -5.46 37.08 -29.69
CA THR A 46 -4.32 37.40 -30.55
C THR A 46 -4.04 36.22 -31.48
N GLY A 47 -3.66 36.50 -32.74
CA GLY A 47 -3.22 35.44 -33.66
C GLY A 47 -1.81 34.94 -33.37
N ASP A 48 -1.23 35.33 -32.24
CA ASP A 48 0.15 35.04 -31.87
C ASP A 48 0.25 33.61 -31.31
N ALA A 49 0.78 32.71 -32.13
CA ALA A 49 0.98 31.30 -31.79
C ALA A 49 2.07 31.07 -30.71
N THR A 50 2.72 32.12 -30.19
CA THR A 50 3.75 31.97 -29.16
C THR A 50 3.19 31.82 -27.74
N SER A 51 1.91 32.07 -27.50
CA SER A 51 1.23 31.90 -26.19
C SER A 51 0.45 30.59 -26.07
N ILE A 52 0.21 29.90 -27.19
CA ILE A 52 -0.66 28.72 -27.30
C ILE A 52 0.11 27.64 -28.06
N VAL A 53 0.28 26.47 -27.46
CA VAL A 53 0.81 25.31 -28.19
C VAL A 53 -0.27 24.25 -28.33
N ALA A 54 -0.19 23.59 -29.47
CA ALA A 54 -0.71 22.30 -29.89
C ALA A 54 0.33 21.80 -30.93
N PRO A 55 0.41 20.51 -31.28
CA PRO A 55 1.62 19.94 -31.85
C PRO A 55 1.86 20.52 -33.26
N VAL A 56 2.88 21.39 -33.38
CA VAL A 56 3.40 22.02 -34.61
C VAL A 56 2.81 23.39 -35.03
N GLN A 57 2.47 24.27 -34.06
CA GLN A 57 1.86 25.60 -34.28
C GLN A 57 0.34 25.49 -34.43
N ILE A 58 -0.41 26.44 -33.86
CA ILE A 58 -1.84 26.60 -34.15
C ILE A 58 -1.97 26.63 -35.68
N ALA A 59 -2.48 25.56 -36.29
CA ALA A 59 -2.98 25.71 -37.64
C ALA A 59 -4.10 26.76 -37.54
N THR A 60 -3.99 27.87 -38.25
CA THR A 60 -4.98 28.97 -38.23
C THR A 60 -6.43 28.52 -38.45
N SER A 61 -6.64 27.25 -38.84
CA SER A 61 -7.91 26.54 -38.94
C SER A 61 -8.57 26.10 -37.63
N ILE A 62 -7.96 26.23 -36.45
CA ILE A 62 -8.58 25.82 -35.17
C ILE A 62 -9.17 26.98 -34.34
N LEU A 63 -8.90 28.22 -34.70
CA LEU A 63 -9.57 29.38 -34.09
C LEU A 63 -10.84 29.68 -34.88
N THR A 64 -11.99 29.73 -34.19
CA THR A 64 -13.27 30.10 -34.82
C THR A 64 -13.56 31.58 -34.63
N THR A 65 -14.10 32.22 -35.67
CA THR A 65 -14.65 33.58 -35.66
C THR A 65 -16.17 33.57 -35.93
N ALA A 66 -16.79 32.38 -36.02
CA ALA A 66 -18.20 32.25 -36.25
C ALA A 66 -18.98 32.68 -34.99
N ALA A 67 -19.92 33.61 -35.13
CA ALA A 67 -20.60 34.23 -33.99
C ALA A 67 -21.37 33.23 -33.10
N ASP A 68 -21.83 32.12 -33.68
CA ASP A 68 -22.51 31.03 -32.99
C ASP A 68 -21.54 30.03 -32.33
N GLU A 69 -20.25 30.07 -32.65
CA GLU A 69 -19.23 29.21 -32.07
C GLU A 69 -18.34 29.91 -31.03
N ILE A 70 -18.30 31.25 -31.05
CA ILE A 70 -17.54 32.06 -30.09
C ILE A 70 -18.09 31.90 -28.67
N VAL A 71 -17.18 31.75 -27.71
CA VAL A 71 -17.45 31.73 -26.27
C VAL A 71 -17.32 33.14 -25.69
N ALA A 72 -16.22 33.83 -25.98
CA ALA A 72 -15.98 35.22 -25.57
C ALA A 72 -15.18 35.99 -26.64
N GLY A 73 -15.19 37.32 -26.55
CA GLY A 73 -14.37 38.17 -27.42
C GLY A 73 -14.68 38.05 -28.92
N LYS A 74 -13.64 37.92 -29.73
CA LYS A 74 -13.72 37.82 -31.20
C LYS A 74 -13.36 36.43 -31.71
N ARG A 75 -12.67 35.62 -30.91
CA ARG A 75 -12.16 34.30 -31.33
C ARG A 75 -12.11 33.34 -30.16
N SER A 76 -12.45 32.08 -30.43
CA SER A 76 -12.28 31.00 -29.45
C SER A 76 -11.56 29.80 -30.08
N LEU A 77 -10.94 28.96 -29.25
CA LEU A 77 -10.28 27.75 -29.72
C LEU A 77 -11.30 26.62 -29.90
N LYS A 78 -11.38 26.05 -31.10
CA LYS A 78 -12.36 25.02 -31.45
C LYS A 78 -11.71 23.64 -31.63
N GLY A 79 -12.25 22.65 -30.94
CA GLY A 79 -12.08 21.23 -31.22
C GLY A 79 -13.27 20.71 -32.01
N ASP A 80 -13.04 20.05 -33.15
CA ASP A 80 -14.10 19.48 -33.99
C ASP A 80 -13.74 18.05 -34.41
N ALA A 81 -14.39 17.09 -33.77
CA ALA A 81 -14.23 15.65 -34.00
C ALA A 81 -15.49 15.04 -34.65
N ARG A 82 -16.41 15.84 -35.20
CA ARG A 82 -17.65 15.32 -35.81
C ARG A 82 -17.40 14.30 -36.92
N GLY A 83 -16.36 14.53 -37.72
CA GLY A 83 -15.94 13.63 -38.79
C GLY A 83 -14.90 12.59 -38.37
N SER A 84 -14.55 12.51 -37.08
CA SER A 84 -13.51 11.58 -36.62
C SER A 84 -14.03 10.15 -36.52
N ASN A 85 -13.14 9.20 -36.81
CA ASN A 85 -13.36 7.76 -36.63
C ASN A 85 -12.59 7.20 -35.43
N THR A 86 -11.90 8.04 -34.66
CA THR A 86 -11.17 7.64 -33.46
C THR A 86 -11.96 7.99 -32.21
N GLU A 87 -11.81 7.16 -31.16
CA GLU A 87 -12.43 7.43 -29.86
C GLU A 87 -11.80 8.64 -29.18
N TRP A 88 -10.49 8.85 -29.27
CA TRP A 88 -9.80 9.93 -28.57
C TRP A 88 -9.33 11.00 -29.54
N ASN A 89 -9.81 12.24 -29.37
CA ASN A 89 -9.56 13.36 -30.27
C ASN A 89 -9.01 14.56 -29.50
N GLU A 90 -7.69 14.71 -29.49
CA GLU A 90 -6.98 15.78 -28.78
C GLU A 90 -6.86 17.02 -29.70
N PHE A 91 -7.23 18.20 -29.21
CA PHE A 91 -7.19 19.43 -30.01
C PHE A 91 -6.35 20.56 -29.39
N PHE A 92 -5.95 20.44 -28.12
CA PHE A 92 -5.05 21.38 -27.45
C PHE A 92 -3.99 20.64 -26.65
N HIS A 93 -2.70 21.00 -26.83
CA HIS A 93 -1.57 20.48 -26.03
C HIS A 93 -0.69 21.63 -25.52
N SER A 94 -0.64 21.90 -24.22
CA SER A 94 0.28 22.93 -23.73
C SER A 94 1.75 22.67 -24.10
N ARG A 95 2.61 23.70 -24.03
CA ARG A 95 4.05 23.48 -24.16
C ARG A 95 4.55 22.51 -23.10
N GLN A 96 5.48 21.65 -23.49
CA GLN A 96 6.26 20.86 -22.55
C GLN A 96 7.19 21.79 -21.75
N GLY A 97 7.52 21.40 -20.52
CA GLY A 97 8.40 22.16 -19.63
C GLY A 97 7.76 23.36 -18.93
N LEU A 98 6.44 23.57 -19.09
CA LEU A 98 5.69 24.58 -18.33
C LEU A 98 5.47 24.18 -16.87
N PHE A 99 5.43 22.88 -16.60
CA PHE A 99 5.08 22.35 -15.30
C PHE A 99 6.31 21.77 -14.61
N LYS A 100 6.45 22.08 -13.32
CA LYS A 100 7.49 21.54 -12.45
C LYS A 100 7.02 20.22 -11.87
N ALA A 101 7.96 19.36 -11.48
CA ALA A 101 7.65 18.20 -10.67
C ALA A 101 7.13 18.60 -9.29
N LYS A 102 6.25 17.77 -8.71
CA LYS A 102 5.70 17.89 -7.35
C LYS A 102 4.99 19.21 -7.08
N GLU A 103 4.37 19.81 -8.09
CA GLU A 103 3.72 21.10 -7.98
C GLU A 103 2.21 20.96 -8.22
N ALA A 104 1.40 21.79 -7.58
CA ALA A 104 -0.03 21.82 -7.82
C ALA A 104 -0.42 22.99 -8.72
N TYR A 105 -1.42 22.75 -9.56
CA TYR A 105 -1.92 23.69 -10.54
C TYR A 105 -3.43 23.72 -10.54
N ARG A 106 -4.00 24.90 -10.76
CA ARG A 106 -5.42 25.11 -11.04
C ARG A 106 -5.58 25.54 -12.48
N ILE A 107 -6.49 24.89 -13.20
CA ILE A 107 -6.82 25.17 -14.60
C ILE A 107 -8.25 25.63 -14.67
N THR A 108 -8.46 26.74 -15.36
CA THR A 108 -9.78 27.30 -15.62
C THR A 108 -9.94 27.67 -17.08
N PHE A 109 -11.11 27.42 -17.66
CA PHE A 109 -11.48 27.92 -18.99
C PHE A 109 -13.00 27.92 -19.15
N ASP A 110 -13.48 28.79 -20.03
CA ASP A 110 -14.88 28.82 -20.44
C ASP A 110 -15.08 27.93 -21.67
N TYR A 111 -16.29 27.41 -21.85
CA TYR A 111 -16.59 26.56 -23.00
C TYR A 111 -17.99 26.78 -23.57
N LYS A 112 -18.17 26.33 -24.81
CA LYS A 112 -19.46 26.17 -25.49
C LYS A 112 -19.50 24.88 -26.31
N ILE A 113 -20.49 24.04 -26.07
CA ILE A 113 -20.67 22.78 -26.80
C ILE A 113 -21.33 23.07 -28.15
N LEU A 114 -20.67 22.70 -29.24
CA LEU A 114 -21.11 22.97 -30.61
C LEU A 114 -21.79 21.77 -31.25
N ALA A 115 -21.37 20.55 -30.89
CA ALA A 115 -22.01 19.32 -31.34
C ALA A 115 -21.70 18.15 -30.40
N ARG A 116 -22.62 17.19 -30.33
CA ARG A 116 -22.39 15.91 -29.63
C ARG A 116 -23.22 14.79 -30.24
N ASN A 117 -22.71 13.59 -30.05
CA ASN A 117 -23.46 12.34 -30.08
C ASN A 117 -23.80 11.93 -28.62
N PRO A 118 -24.63 10.89 -28.41
CA PRO A 118 -25.00 10.43 -27.07
C PRO A 118 -23.79 10.08 -26.19
N ASN A 119 -22.74 9.51 -26.76
CA ASN A 119 -21.55 9.03 -26.04
C ASN A 119 -20.39 10.04 -25.99
N THR A 120 -20.61 11.28 -26.44
CA THR A 120 -19.55 12.30 -26.44
C THR A 120 -19.21 12.72 -25.02
N LYS A 121 -17.92 12.78 -24.73
CA LYS A 121 -17.40 13.44 -23.53
C LYS A 121 -16.33 14.45 -23.90
N PHE A 122 -16.22 15.51 -23.15
CA PHE A 122 -15.10 16.44 -23.23
C PHE A 122 -14.19 16.19 -22.05
N TYR A 123 -12.88 16.33 -22.24
CA TYR A 123 -11.94 16.04 -21.17
C TYR A 123 -10.72 16.97 -21.17
N ALA A 124 -10.14 17.12 -19.98
CA ALA A 124 -8.83 17.70 -19.75
C ALA A 124 -7.98 16.71 -18.93
N LEU A 125 -6.70 16.58 -19.27
CA LEU A 125 -5.74 15.74 -18.53
C LEU A 125 -4.30 16.24 -18.71
N PHE A 126 -3.40 15.82 -17.83
CA PHE A 126 -1.96 16.02 -18.01
C PHE A 126 -1.30 14.70 -18.43
N ARG A 127 -0.43 14.73 -19.45
CA ARG A 127 0.32 13.55 -19.91
C ARG A 127 1.81 13.80 -19.80
N ARG A 128 2.57 12.78 -19.40
CA ARG A 128 4.04 12.77 -19.47
C ARG A 128 4.52 12.57 -20.89
N SER A 129 5.45 13.39 -21.38
CA SER A 129 6.01 13.19 -22.73
C SER A 129 6.90 11.94 -22.83
N SER A 130 7.50 11.51 -21.73
CA SER A 130 8.34 10.31 -21.64
C SER A 130 7.57 9.00 -21.52
N GLN A 131 6.26 9.02 -21.26
CA GLN A 131 5.43 7.82 -21.20
C GLN A 131 4.32 7.89 -22.25
N ALA A 132 4.34 6.95 -23.20
CA ALA A 132 3.37 6.87 -24.28
C ALA A 132 1.92 6.72 -23.77
N ALA A 133 0.95 7.05 -24.63
CA ALA A 133 -0.48 7.07 -24.34
C ALA A 133 -0.96 5.80 -23.61
N GLY A 134 -1.31 5.96 -22.32
CA GLY A 134 -1.83 4.90 -21.43
C GLY A 134 -2.10 5.44 -20.02
N ALA A 135 -2.93 4.75 -19.24
CA ALA A 135 -3.41 5.21 -17.93
C ALA A 135 -2.28 5.53 -16.91
N ALA A 136 -1.10 4.92 -17.05
CA ALA A 136 0.02 5.12 -16.13
C ALA A 136 0.69 6.50 -16.22
N GLY A 137 0.65 7.14 -17.40
CA GLY A 137 1.30 8.44 -17.66
C GLY A 137 0.35 9.65 -17.66
N ASN A 138 -0.97 9.41 -17.59
CA ASN A 138 -1.98 10.45 -17.51
C ASN A 138 -2.31 10.76 -16.05
N VAL A 139 -2.36 12.04 -15.69
CA VAL A 139 -2.79 12.50 -14.36
C VAL A 139 -3.83 13.58 -14.50
N GLY A 140 -4.60 13.77 -13.43
CA GLY A 140 -5.52 14.89 -13.39
C GLY A 140 -6.61 14.79 -14.46
N TRP A 141 -7.33 13.68 -14.48
CA TRP A 141 -8.43 13.54 -15.43
C TRP A 141 -9.65 14.33 -14.97
N THR A 142 -10.22 15.13 -15.86
CA THR A 142 -11.54 15.76 -15.66
C THR A 142 -12.33 15.58 -16.95
N ASP A 143 -13.48 14.90 -16.88
CA ASP A 143 -14.42 14.81 -17.99
C ASP A 143 -15.76 15.49 -17.67
N TRP A 144 -16.43 15.98 -18.70
CA TRP A 144 -17.76 16.57 -18.57
C TRP A 144 -18.58 16.36 -19.84
N GLN A 145 -19.88 16.63 -19.70
CA GLN A 145 -20.88 16.56 -20.77
C GLN A 145 -21.82 17.76 -20.66
N GLY A 146 -22.56 18.03 -21.73
CA GLY A 146 -23.63 19.01 -21.77
C GLY A 146 -24.35 18.95 -23.11
N ASP A 147 -25.47 19.66 -23.24
CA ASP A 147 -26.24 19.68 -24.48
C ASP A 147 -25.64 20.66 -25.51
N VAL A 148 -26.01 20.49 -26.77
CA VAL A 148 -25.59 21.41 -27.84
C VAL A 148 -26.07 22.83 -27.50
N GLY A 149 -25.15 23.80 -27.57
CA GLY A 149 -25.39 25.19 -27.18
C GLY A 149 -25.10 25.48 -25.71
N ALA A 150 -24.90 24.47 -24.86
CA ALA A 150 -24.56 24.68 -23.46
C ALA A 150 -23.21 25.39 -23.32
N THR A 151 -23.20 26.45 -22.51
CA THR A 151 -22.01 27.20 -22.12
C THR A 151 -21.71 26.97 -20.65
N GLY A 152 -20.44 27.01 -20.27
CA GLY A 152 -20.07 26.88 -18.86
C GLY A 152 -18.62 27.24 -18.59
N HIS A 153 -18.24 27.02 -17.34
CA HIS A 153 -16.88 27.21 -16.84
C HIS A 153 -16.37 25.88 -16.31
N VAL A 154 -15.15 25.51 -16.68
CA VAL A 154 -14.43 24.38 -16.09
C VAL A 154 -13.40 24.95 -15.12
N GLU A 155 -13.43 24.51 -13.87
CA GLU A 155 -12.38 24.71 -12.88
C GLU A 155 -11.95 23.35 -12.36
N THR A 156 -10.65 23.05 -12.47
CA THR A 156 -10.08 21.80 -11.99
C THR A 156 -8.67 22.01 -11.47
N SER A 157 -8.20 21.08 -10.62
CA SER A 157 -6.88 21.16 -9.98
C SER A 157 -6.12 19.87 -10.17
N PHE A 158 -4.83 19.97 -10.49
CA PHE A 158 -3.96 18.82 -10.69
C PHE A 158 -2.63 19.01 -10.02
N THR A 159 -2.02 17.90 -9.64
CA THR A 159 -0.71 17.86 -9.01
C THR A 159 0.23 17.05 -9.88
N THR A 160 1.31 17.65 -10.33
CA THR A 160 2.38 16.92 -11.01
C THR A 160 3.09 16.02 -10.01
N ARG A 161 3.48 14.83 -10.46
CA ARG A 161 4.17 13.85 -9.62
C ARG A 161 5.68 14.11 -9.64
N ASN A 162 6.51 13.10 -9.47
CA ASN A 162 7.97 13.19 -9.45
C ASN A 162 8.64 13.48 -10.82
N ALA A 163 7.92 14.11 -11.75
CA ALA A 163 8.44 14.42 -13.08
C ALA A 163 7.95 15.80 -13.55
N ASP A 164 8.75 16.45 -14.39
CA ASP A 164 8.54 17.80 -14.94
C ASP A 164 8.19 17.78 -16.44
N ASP A 165 8.07 16.60 -17.03
CA ASP A 165 7.81 16.40 -18.46
C ASP A 165 6.32 16.36 -18.81
N TYR A 166 5.48 16.94 -17.95
CA TYR A 166 4.04 17.00 -18.18
C TYR A 166 3.64 18.06 -19.22
N TYR A 167 2.52 17.82 -19.89
CA TYR A 167 1.80 18.81 -20.68
C TYR A 167 0.28 18.60 -20.55
N LEU A 168 -0.50 19.68 -20.58
CA LEU A 168 -1.96 19.66 -20.54
C LEU A 168 -2.51 19.27 -21.91
N ILE A 169 -3.52 18.40 -21.93
CA ILE A 169 -4.31 18.00 -23.08
C ILE A 169 -5.76 18.39 -22.83
N ILE A 170 -6.42 18.97 -23.82
CA ILE A 170 -7.88 19.08 -23.88
C ILE A 170 -8.37 18.37 -25.14
N GLY A 171 -9.41 17.54 -25.00
CA GLY A 171 -9.88 16.69 -26.07
C GLY A 171 -11.36 16.33 -25.99
N ILE A 172 -11.78 15.56 -26.99
CA ILE A 172 -13.14 15.05 -27.20
C ILE A 172 -13.04 13.53 -27.29
N GLN A 173 -13.77 12.83 -26.42
CA GLN A 173 -14.00 11.40 -26.55
C GLN A 173 -15.22 11.17 -27.46
N ASN A 174 -15.07 10.26 -28.43
CA ASN A 174 -15.98 10.01 -29.54
C ASN A 174 -16.15 11.26 -30.44
N GLN A 175 -17.26 11.33 -31.18
CA GLN A 175 -17.55 12.41 -32.11
C GLN A 175 -18.24 13.57 -31.40
N GLY A 176 -17.81 14.81 -31.64
CA GLY A 176 -18.41 16.01 -31.07
C GLY A 176 -17.63 17.27 -31.46
N ALA A 177 -18.08 18.43 -31.03
CA ALA A 177 -17.37 19.69 -31.21
C ALA A 177 -17.59 20.63 -30.02
N ILE A 178 -16.54 21.35 -29.64
CA ILE A 178 -16.52 22.30 -28.52
C ILE A 178 -15.64 23.49 -28.85
N ALA A 179 -16.04 24.67 -28.40
CA ALA A 179 -15.17 25.84 -28.34
C ALA A 179 -14.78 26.11 -26.88
N ILE A 180 -13.55 26.54 -26.66
CA ILE A 180 -13.03 26.96 -25.35
C ILE A 180 -12.39 28.34 -25.43
N ASP A 181 -12.37 29.02 -24.29
CA ASP A 181 -11.85 30.38 -24.17
C ASP A 181 -11.34 30.68 -22.76
N ASN A 182 -10.62 31.79 -22.58
CA ASN A 182 -10.11 32.25 -21.29
C ASN A 182 -9.35 31.16 -20.50
N LEU A 183 -8.50 30.38 -21.18
CA LEU A 183 -7.71 29.33 -20.55
C LEU A 183 -6.63 29.94 -19.66
N VAL A 184 -6.72 29.69 -18.36
CA VAL A 184 -5.75 30.14 -17.38
C VAL A 184 -5.26 28.95 -16.57
N ILE A 185 -3.95 28.84 -16.39
CA ILE A 185 -3.31 27.90 -15.47
C ILE A 185 -2.52 28.69 -14.45
N LYS A 186 -2.78 28.45 -13.17
CA LYS A 186 -2.04 29.01 -12.05
C LYS A 186 -1.44 27.91 -11.19
N THR A 187 -0.34 28.17 -10.49
CA THR A 187 0.05 27.32 -9.36
C THR A 187 -1.03 27.34 -8.29
N ASP A 188 -1.17 26.26 -7.52
CA ASP A 188 -2.12 26.13 -6.42
C ASP A 188 -1.38 25.77 -5.12
N PRO A 189 -0.71 26.76 -4.48
CA PRO A 189 0.14 26.50 -3.32
C PRO A 189 -0.59 25.88 -2.12
N ALA A 190 -1.91 26.03 -2.04
CA ALA A 190 -2.72 25.40 -1.01
C ALA A 190 -2.78 23.86 -1.14
N ASN A 191 -2.54 23.33 -2.34
CA ASN A 191 -2.57 21.92 -2.69
C ASN A 191 -1.21 21.37 -3.16
N HIS A 192 -0.12 22.14 -3.01
CA HIS A 192 1.24 21.70 -3.33
C HIS A 192 1.64 20.52 -2.41
N PRO A 193 2.12 19.39 -2.96
CA PRO A 193 2.81 18.36 -2.19
C PRO A 193 3.95 18.92 -1.34
N PRO A 194 3.91 18.79 -0.01
CA PRO A 194 5.00 19.30 0.81
C PRO A 194 6.35 18.64 0.42
N ASP A 195 7.47 19.39 0.51
CA ASP A 195 8.82 18.80 0.40
C ASP A 195 9.14 18.01 1.68
N VAL A 196 8.53 16.83 1.78
CA VAL A 196 8.55 15.99 2.98
C VAL A 196 9.85 15.21 3.06
N LYS A 197 10.52 15.30 4.22
CA LYS A 197 11.78 14.60 4.50
C LYS A 197 11.60 13.56 5.59
N ALA A 198 12.47 12.56 5.58
CA ALA A 198 12.58 11.63 6.71
C ALA A 198 13.02 12.38 7.97
N PRO A 199 12.51 12.00 9.15
CA PRO A 199 13.00 12.56 10.41
C PRO A 199 14.51 12.38 10.60
N ALA A 200 15.21 13.46 10.97
CA ALA A 200 16.65 13.44 11.23
C ALA A 200 17.01 14.39 12.39
N PRO A 201 16.61 14.06 13.64
CA PRO A 201 16.86 14.94 14.78
C PRO A 201 18.34 14.95 15.18
N VAL A 202 18.80 16.11 15.68
CA VAL A 202 20.14 16.27 16.25
C VAL A 202 20.14 15.75 17.70
N ARG A 203 21.02 14.78 17.99
CA ARG A 203 21.22 14.28 19.36
C ARG A 203 22.05 15.27 20.17
N THR A 204 21.57 15.67 21.34
CA THR A 204 22.21 16.68 22.20
C THR A 204 22.46 16.20 23.63
N TRP A 205 21.86 15.08 24.02
CA TRP A 205 22.05 14.47 25.33
C TRP A 205 21.92 12.95 25.27
N LYS A 206 22.48 12.28 26.27
CA LYS A 206 22.48 10.82 26.38
C LYS A 206 21.98 10.40 27.76
N SER A 207 21.07 9.44 27.78
CA SER A 207 20.57 8.83 29.02
C SER A 207 21.62 7.89 29.61
N PRO A 208 21.73 7.79 30.96
CA PRO A 208 22.54 6.77 31.61
C PRO A 208 21.94 5.36 31.52
N GLY A 209 20.72 5.20 30.99
CA GLY A 209 19.96 3.95 31.04
C GLY A 209 19.15 3.80 32.33
N HIS A 210 18.33 2.75 32.39
CA HIS A 210 17.49 2.38 33.54
C HIS A 210 16.64 3.52 34.12
N THR A 211 16.29 4.52 33.31
CA THR A 211 15.59 5.71 33.74
C THR A 211 14.18 5.72 33.14
N THR A 212 13.18 6.09 33.95
CA THR A 212 11.82 6.33 33.47
C THR A 212 11.61 7.82 33.28
N TYR A 213 11.29 8.21 32.05
CA TYR A 213 10.98 9.57 31.63
C TYR A 213 9.48 9.71 31.36
N TYR A 214 8.91 10.85 31.75
CA TYR A 214 7.50 11.18 31.61
C TYR A 214 7.36 12.41 30.72
N VAL A 215 6.38 12.38 29.82
CA VAL A 215 6.11 13.46 28.87
C VAL A 215 4.62 13.80 28.88
N ASP A 216 4.28 15.08 29.00
CA ASP A 216 2.91 15.59 29.07
C ASP A 216 2.80 16.87 28.22
N SER A 217 2.01 16.84 27.15
CA SER A 217 1.86 17.98 26.23
C SER A 217 1.24 19.23 26.89
N VAL A 218 0.50 19.04 27.99
CA VAL A 218 -0.31 20.09 28.65
C VAL A 218 0.39 20.63 29.88
N GLN A 219 0.82 19.75 30.79
CA GLN A 219 1.40 20.14 32.09
C GLN A 219 2.93 20.00 32.16
N GLY A 220 3.54 19.41 31.11
CA GLY A 220 4.99 19.24 31.05
C GLY A 220 5.74 20.55 30.86
N ASN A 221 7.05 20.51 31.12
CA ASN A 221 7.99 21.58 30.81
C ASN A 221 9.37 20.96 30.50
N ASP A 222 9.98 21.31 29.37
CA ASP A 222 11.28 20.75 28.96
C ASP A 222 12.46 21.19 29.85
N ALA A 223 12.26 22.13 30.78
CA ALA A 223 13.22 22.45 31.84
C ALA A 223 13.15 21.48 33.04
N ASN A 224 12.13 20.61 33.09
CA ASN A 224 12.04 19.57 34.11
C ASN A 224 13.03 18.43 33.84
N ASP A 225 13.30 17.61 34.85
CA ASP A 225 14.13 16.41 34.69
C ASP A 225 13.43 15.25 33.97
N GLY A 226 12.11 15.31 33.80
CA GLY A 226 11.32 14.27 33.16
C GLY A 226 11.14 13.03 34.04
N LYS A 227 11.64 12.97 35.28
CA LYS A 227 11.75 11.70 36.05
C LYS A 227 10.52 11.36 36.89
N SER A 228 9.48 12.18 36.83
CA SER A 228 8.18 11.92 37.47
C SER A 228 7.05 12.60 36.71
N GLY A 229 5.81 12.12 36.86
CA GLY A 229 4.65 12.74 36.20
C GLY A 229 4.46 14.22 36.52
N GLY A 230 4.71 14.65 37.77
CA GLY A 230 4.65 16.07 38.16
C GLY A 230 5.82 16.93 37.67
N ARG A 231 6.85 16.31 37.09
CA ARG A 231 8.03 16.94 36.50
C ARG A 231 8.26 16.41 35.08
N ALA A 232 7.18 16.19 34.33
CA ALA A 232 7.27 15.67 32.96
C ALA A 232 7.91 16.69 32.01
N TRP A 233 8.55 16.21 30.95
CA TRP A 233 8.87 17.01 29.77
C TRP A 233 7.61 17.35 28.98
N GLN A 234 7.69 18.34 28.09
CA GLN A 234 6.53 18.80 27.32
C GLN A 234 6.58 18.35 25.86
N SER A 235 7.74 18.42 25.20
CA SER A 235 7.82 18.37 23.74
C SER A 235 8.41 17.08 23.19
N LEU A 236 8.00 16.71 21.97
CA LEU A 236 8.67 15.67 21.20
C LEU A 236 10.12 16.05 20.88
N ASN A 237 10.42 17.34 20.73
CA ASN A 237 11.78 17.81 20.46
C ASN A 237 12.77 17.38 21.55
N HIS A 238 12.36 17.44 22.82
CA HIS A 238 13.21 16.99 23.92
C HIS A 238 13.52 15.48 23.82
N ILE A 239 12.50 14.67 23.50
CA ILE A 239 12.66 13.22 23.29
C ILE A 239 13.56 12.94 22.08
N ASN A 240 13.30 13.63 20.96
CA ASN A 240 14.06 13.50 19.72
C ASN A 240 15.52 13.91 19.88
N ALA A 241 15.83 14.82 20.80
CA ALA A 241 17.21 15.22 21.05
C ALA A 241 17.99 14.20 21.91
N GLY A 242 17.32 13.20 22.48
CA GLY A 242 17.90 12.19 23.34
C GLY A 242 18.46 10.96 22.61
N GLU A 243 19.57 10.44 23.12
CA GLU A 243 20.07 9.09 22.87
C GLU A 243 19.81 8.24 24.13
N PHE A 244 18.85 7.33 24.06
CA PHE A 244 18.39 6.53 25.20
C PHE A 244 19.29 5.31 25.45
N GLY A 245 19.35 4.86 26.70
CA GLY A 245 20.17 3.74 27.15
C GLY A 245 19.33 2.51 27.50
N ILE A 246 20.01 1.39 27.72
CA ILE A 246 19.38 0.11 28.08
C ILE A 246 18.38 0.25 29.24
N GLY A 247 17.23 -0.42 29.14
CA GLY A 247 16.20 -0.42 30.18
C GLY A 247 15.49 0.91 30.43
N ASP A 248 15.72 1.94 29.61
CA ASP A 248 14.97 3.19 29.71
C ASP A 248 13.49 3.00 29.39
N LYS A 249 12.66 3.85 29.98
CA LYS A 249 11.23 3.96 29.66
C LYS A 249 10.90 5.40 29.32
N ILE A 250 10.17 5.62 28.23
CA ILE A 250 9.64 6.91 27.80
C ILE A 250 8.13 6.79 27.83
N LEU A 251 7.48 7.48 28.77
CA LEU A 251 6.05 7.36 29.04
C LEU A 251 5.32 8.66 28.67
N LEU A 252 4.46 8.59 27.66
CA LEU A 252 3.65 9.70 27.18
C LEU A 252 2.30 9.72 27.89
N LYS A 253 1.88 10.89 28.37
CA LYS A 253 0.62 11.01 29.12
C LYS A 253 -0.56 10.71 28.20
N VAL A 254 -1.43 9.79 28.62
CA VAL A 254 -2.73 9.56 27.94
C VAL A 254 -3.52 10.86 27.77
N GLY A 255 -4.21 11.01 26.64
CA GLY A 255 -4.91 12.24 26.26
C GLY A 255 -4.02 13.40 25.81
N SER A 256 -2.69 13.27 25.83
CA SER A 256 -1.81 14.23 25.17
C SER A 256 -1.88 14.11 23.65
N SER A 257 -1.65 15.24 22.97
CA SER A 257 -1.56 15.29 21.52
C SER A 257 -0.38 16.16 21.10
N TRP A 258 0.39 15.67 20.13
CA TRP A 258 1.50 16.41 19.53
C TRP A 258 1.38 16.45 18.01
N GLN A 259 1.84 17.56 17.44
CA GLN A 259 2.10 17.69 16.01
C GLN A 259 3.61 17.53 15.77
N GLY A 260 3.96 16.81 14.69
CA GLY A 260 5.34 16.54 14.31
C GLY A 260 5.69 15.05 14.38
N PHE A 261 6.98 14.75 14.46
CA PHE A 261 7.49 13.39 14.47
C PHE A 261 8.12 13.01 15.81
N LEU A 262 8.17 11.71 16.06
CA LEU A 262 8.91 11.07 17.13
C LEU A 262 9.96 10.14 16.52
N ALA A 263 11.23 10.46 16.71
CA ALA A 263 12.37 9.72 16.18
C ALA A 263 13.47 9.58 17.26
N PRO A 264 13.20 8.90 18.38
CA PRO A 264 14.18 8.72 19.45
C PRO A 264 15.36 7.86 18.96
N GLY A 265 16.51 7.99 19.63
CA GLY A 265 17.72 7.24 19.31
C GLY A 265 18.21 6.40 20.48
N GLY A 266 19.24 5.60 20.25
CA GLY A 266 19.80 4.69 21.24
C GLY A 266 19.32 3.24 21.05
N SER A 267 19.94 2.31 21.75
CA SER A 267 19.64 0.88 21.64
C SER A 267 19.54 0.23 23.02
N GLY A 268 18.53 -0.64 23.15
CA GLY A 268 18.37 -1.54 24.29
C GLY A 268 18.94 -2.93 24.00
N THR A 269 18.55 -3.90 24.81
CA THR A 269 18.77 -5.33 24.54
C THR A 269 17.43 -6.08 24.65
N ALA A 270 17.39 -7.34 24.24
CA ALA A 270 16.18 -8.16 24.40
C ALA A 270 15.74 -8.34 25.87
N THR A 271 16.68 -8.29 26.83
CA THR A 271 16.39 -8.43 28.26
C THR A 271 16.20 -7.09 28.97
N LEU A 272 16.73 -6.00 28.40
CA LEU A 272 16.64 -4.63 28.92
C LEU A 272 16.32 -3.68 27.76
N PRO A 273 15.12 -3.80 27.15
CA PRO A 273 14.75 -2.97 26.02
C PRO A 273 14.51 -1.53 26.45
N ILE A 274 14.59 -0.61 25.48
CA ILE A 274 14.03 0.73 25.64
C ILE A 274 12.52 0.62 25.37
N VAL A 275 11.70 1.07 26.32
CA VAL A 275 10.24 1.00 26.23
C VAL A 275 9.67 2.39 25.98
N LEU A 276 9.03 2.58 24.84
CA LEU A 276 8.20 3.74 24.55
C LEU A 276 6.73 3.36 24.75
N SER A 277 6.04 3.99 25.70
CA SER A 277 4.63 3.71 25.94
C SER A 277 3.87 4.90 26.53
N SER A 278 2.68 4.66 27.06
CA SER A 278 1.80 5.63 27.70
C SER A 278 1.74 5.44 29.22
N TYR A 279 1.26 6.46 29.95
CA TYR A 279 0.94 6.35 31.37
C TYR A 279 -0.36 7.08 31.77
N GLY A 280 -1.04 6.54 32.78
CA GLY A 280 -2.36 6.98 33.23
C GLY A 280 -3.51 6.26 32.51
N ASP A 281 -4.74 6.64 32.86
CA ASP A 281 -5.97 6.09 32.27
C ASP A 281 -6.61 7.09 31.29
N GLY A 282 -6.99 6.63 30.10
CA GLY A 282 -7.59 7.48 29.07
C GLY A 282 -7.20 7.06 27.65
N PRO A 283 -7.53 7.88 26.64
CA PRO A 283 -7.16 7.62 25.25
C PRO A 283 -5.63 7.62 25.06
N LYS A 284 -5.14 6.81 24.11
CA LYS A 284 -3.71 6.73 23.79
C LYS A 284 -3.16 8.13 23.43
N PRO A 285 -1.92 8.46 23.82
CA PRO A 285 -1.27 9.69 23.39
C PRO A 285 -1.17 9.73 21.86
N LYS A 286 -1.62 10.84 21.27
CA LYS A 286 -1.66 11.03 19.82
C LYS A 286 -0.45 11.78 19.30
N ILE A 287 0.14 11.29 18.22
CA ILE A 287 1.18 11.97 17.46
C ILE A 287 0.74 12.02 16.00
N ASP A 288 0.78 13.20 15.40
CA ASP A 288 0.44 13.40 14.00
C ASP A 288 1.51 14.23 13.29
N ALA A 289 2.17 13.63 12.29
CA ALA A 289 3.17 14.35 11.49
C ALA A 289 2.55 15.28 10.44
N GLN A 290 1.23 15.19 10.19
CA GLN A 290 0.47 16.10 9.33
C GLN A 290 0.95 16.18 7.87
N GLY A 291 1.64 15.14 7.39
CA GLY A 291 2.31 15.17 6.09
C GLY A 291 3.55 16.06 6.05
N TRP A 292 4.03 16.59 7.16
CA TRP A 292 5.26 17.41 7.22
C TRP A 292 6.53 16.57 7.25
N TYR A 293 6.41 15.30 7.68
CA TYR A 293 7.50 14.35 7.75
C TYR A 293 7.09 13.00 7.17
N LEU A 294 8.04 12.28 6.57
CA LEU A 294 7.75 11.01 5.89
C LEU A 294 7.24 9.96 6.87
N SER A 295 7.58 10.09 8.15
CA SER A 295 7.26 9.12 9.19
C SER A 295 6.88 9.85 10.47
N THR A 296 5.77 9.45 11.09
CA THR A 296 5.35 9.99 12.39
C THR A 296 6.16 9.38 13.52
N LEU A 297 6.35 8.07 13.51
CA LEU A 297 7.32 7.38 14.34
C LEU A 297 8.45 6.83 13.45
N TYR A 298 9.70 7.18 13.76
CA TYR A 298 10.86 6.73 12.99
C TYR A 298 11.95 6.13 13.88
N LEU A 299 12.13 4.82 13.78
CA LEU A 299 13.22 4.08 14.41
C LEU A 299 14.30 3.79 13.36
N PHE A 300 15.42 4.50 13.42
CA PHE A 300 16.50 4.40 12.44
C PHE A 300 17.79 3.90 13.07
N ASN A 301 18.31 2.78 12.57
CA ASN A 301 19.56 2.18 13.04
C ASN A 301 19.58 2.00 14.57
N VAL A 302 18.53 1.35 15.09
CA VAL A 302 18.37 1.01 16.50
C VAL A 302 17.99 -0.45 16.67
N GLU A 303 18.19 -0.98 17.88
CA GLU A 303 17.78 -2.32 18.29
C GLU A 303 17.32 -2.34 19.76
N GLY A 304 16.63 -3.39 20.19
CA GLY A 304 16.16 -3.53 21.56
C GLY A 304 15.08 -2.51 21.95
N TRP A 305 14.08 -2.32 21.09
CA TRP A 305 12.99 -1.35 21.30
C TRP A 305 11.63 -2.04 21.45
N GLU A 306 10.82 -1.55 22.38
CA GLU A 306 9.39 -1.88 22.48
C GLU A 306 8.56 -0.61 22.43
N VAL A 307 7.75 -0.44 21.38
CA VAL A 307 6.83 0.68 21.22
C VAL A 307 5.40 0.21 21.43
N ASN A 308 4.69 0.84 22.35
CA ASN A 308 3.41 0.35 22.85
C ASN A 308 2.38 1.45 23.04
N ASN A 309 1.10 1.16 22.78
CA ASN A 309 -0.04 1.98 23.25
C ASN A 309 -0.01 3.44 22.76
N LEU A 310 0.30 3.67 21.49
CA LEU A 310 0.28 5.01 20.88
C LEU A 310 -0.82 5.13 19.82
N ASP A 311 -1.35 6.34 19.64
CA ASP A 311 -2.19 6.76 18.52
C ASP A 311 -1.29 7.56 17.54
N ILE A 312 -1.24 7.12 16.29
CA ILE A 312 -0.30 7.59 15.28
C ILE A 312 -1.07 7.92 14.00
N ALA A 313 -0.98 9.18 13.57
CA ALA A 313 -1.49 9.62 12.28
C ALA A 313 -0.40 10.27 11.43
N ASN A 314 -0.59 10.28 10.11
CA ASN A 314 0.22 11.09 9.20
C ASN A 314 -0.68 11.68 8.11
N THR A 315 -1.55 12.58 8.55
CA THR A 315 -2.64 13.06 7.70
C THR A 315 -2.17 14.24 6.85
N SER A 316 -2.14 14.03 5.54
CA SER A 316 -1.86 15.09 4.57
C SER A 316 -3.10 15.39 3.73
N LYS A 317 -3.28 16.67 3.38
CA LYS A 317 -4.32 17.13 2.44
C LYS A 317 -4.13 16.56 1.04
N VAL A 318 -2.88 16.30 0.68
CA VAL A 318 -2.49 15.70 -0.60
C VAL A 318 -1.69 14.44 -0.36
N ARG A 319 -1.80 13.48 -1.27
CA ARG A 319 -1.07 12.21 -1.13
C ARG A 319 0.43 12.41 -1.30
N VAL A 320 1.21 11.89 -0.37
CA VAL A 320 2.67 12.05 -0.36
C VAL A 320 3.36 10.70 -0.56
N PRO A 321 4.27 10.55 -1.53
CA PRO A 321 5.02 9.31 -1.68
C PRO A 321 5.91 8.98 -0.48
N ASN A 322 5.98 7.71 -0.11
CA ASN A 322 6.68 7.14 1.04
C ASN A 322 6.13 7.58 2.42
N LEU A 323 4.98 8.27 2.46
CA LEU A 323 4.38 8.69 3.72
C LEU A 323 3.96 7.47 4.54
N THR A 324 4.39 7.46 5.80
CA THR A 324 4.30 6.31 6.69
C THR A 324 3.85 6.75 8.08
N GLY A 325 3.03 5.93 8.75
CA GLY A 325 2.73 6.11 10.17
C GLY A 325 3.96 5.75 11.02
N VAL A 326 4.32 4.46 11.02
CA VAL A 326 5.49 3.92 11.74
C VAL A 326 6.51 3.37 10.76
N GLN A 327 7.74 3.89 10.80
CA GLN A 327 8.84 3.38 10.00
C GLN A 327 10.00 2.89 10.87
N VAL A 328 10.41 1.66 10.63
CA VAL A 328 11.64 1.08 11.19
C VAL A 328 12.59 0.85 10.03
N ARG A 329 13.76 1.50 10.04
CA ARG A 329 14.72 1.41 8.94
C ARG A 329 16.12 1.09 9.44
N LEU A 330 16.74 0.11 8.79
CA LEU A 330 18.15 -0.24 8.96
C LEU A 330 18.92 0.08 7.67
N GLU A 331 20.05 0.75 7.79
CA GLU A 331 20.95 1.08 6.69
C GLU A 331 22.39 0.92 7.16
N ASP A 332 23.15 0.02 6.52
CA ASP A 332 24.53 -0.30 6.90
C ASP A 332 24.71 -0.62 8.41
N PHE A 333 23.68 -1.20 9.04
CA PHE A 333 23.61 -1.42 10.49
C PHE A 333 24.13 -2.80 10.92
N GLY A 334 23.92 -3.81 10.08
CA GLY A 334 24.06 -5.21 10.49
C GLY A 334 22.74 -5.81 10.98
N THR A 335 22.80 -6.76 11.91
CA THR A 335 21.58 -7.38 12.46
C THR A 335 21.06 -6.56 13.62
N ALA A 336 19.83 -6.05 13.51
CA ALA A 336 19.12 -5.45 14.64
C ALA A 336 18.24 -6.48 15.34
N HIS A 337 18.39 -6.59 16.66
CA HIS A 337 17.66 -7.57 17.46
C HIS A 337 16.48 -6.93 18.21
N HIS A 338 15.41 -7.69 18.42
CA HIS A 338 14.33 -7.36 19.36
C HIS A 338 13.70 -5.97 19.12
N ILE A 339 12.91 -5.86 18.06
CA ILE A 339 12.08 -4.68 17.82
C ILE A 339 10.62 -5.12 17.91
N GLN A 340 9.85 -4.49 18.80
CA GLN A 340 8.44 -4.83 19.02
C GLN A 340 7.56 -3.59 18.84
N LEU A 341 6.55 -3.70 17.99
CA LEU A 341 5.50 -2.71 17.79
C LEU A 341 4.19 -3.34 18.28
N LYS A 342 3.65 -2.86 19.40
CA LYS A 342 2.52 -3.49 20.07
C LYS A 342 1.37 -2.52 20.32
N ASN A 343 0.15 -2.95 20.04
CA ASN A 343 -1.06 -2.24 20.44
C ASN A 343 -1.08 -0.76 19.98
N LEU A 344 -0.66 -0.50 18.74
CA LEU A 344 -0.64 0.83 18.14
C LEU A 344 -1.92 1.06 17.34
N ASP A 345 -2.51 2.24 17.47
CA ASP A 345 -3.60 2.69 16.61
C ASP A 345 -2.99 3.59 15.54
N ILE A 346 -2.99 3.14 14.28
CA ILE A 346 -2.34 3.83 13.16
C ILE A 346 -3.40 4.16 12.13
N HIS A 347 -3.64 5.44 11.91
CA HIS A 347 -4.75 5.83 11.05
C HIS A 347 -4.50 7.10 10.24
N ASP A 348 -5.30 7.28 9.19
CA ASP A 348 -5.26 8.48 8.34
C ASP A 348 -3.85 8.80 7.84
N VAL A 349 -3.21 7.81 7.21
CA VAL A 349 -1.88 7.96 6.59
C VAL A 349 -2.06 8.18 5.09
N SER A 350 -1.87 9.43 4.65
CA SER A 350 -2.14 9.88 3.28
C SER A 350 -0.98 9.61 2.29
N GLY A 351 -0.49 8.37 2.20
CA GLY A 351 0.56 8.02 1.25
C GLY A 351 0.13 8.05 -0.23
N SER A 352 1.11 8.07 -1.15
CA SER A 352 0.82 7.93 -2.58
C SER A 352 0.21 6.55 -2.85
N LEU A 353 -0.80 6.48 -3.71
CA LEU A 353 -1.41 5.23 -4.16
C LEU A 353 -0.59 4.55 -5.27
N VAL A 354 0.48 5.19 -5.74
CA VAL A 354 1.26 4.75 -6.90
C VAL A 354 2.56 4.10 -6.43
N LYS A 355 2.70 2.79 -6.67
CA LYS A 355 3.90 2.03 -6.26
C LYS A 355 5.20 2.61 -6.83
N ALA A 356 5.20 3.01 -8.11
CA ALA A 356 6.38 3.58 -8.79
C ALA A 356 6.87 4.92 -8.20
N GLU A 357 6.04 5.61 -7.41
CA GLU A 357 6.45 6.84 -6.71
C GLU A 357 7.01 6.57 -5.31
N GLY A 358 6.86 5.33 -4.82
CA GLY A 358 7.22 4.91 -3.46
C GLY A 358 6.02 4.46 -2.62
N GLY A 359 4.78 4.67 -3.08
CA GLY A 359 3.58 4.29 -2.33
C GLY A 359 3.46 5.02 -0.98
N GLY A 360 2.92 4.35 0.03
CA GLY A 360 2.94 4.73 1.44
C GLY A 360 2.54 3.53 2.30
N SER A 361 2.64 3.61 3.63
CA SER A 361 2.31 2.47 4.51
C SER A 361 1.81 2.90 5.89
N GLY A 362 0.94 2.11 6.53
CA GLY A 362 0.71 2.25 7.97
C GLY A 362 1.98 1.94 8.76
N ILE A 363 2.55 0.76 8.54
CA ILE A 363 3.84 0.33 9.11
C ILE A 363 4.78 -0.08 7.97
N SER A 364 6.02 0.42 7.98
CA SER A 364 7.09 0.01 7.06
C SER A 364 8.33 -0.42 7.84
N CYS A 365 8.78 -1.66 7.66
CA CYS A 365 10.03 -2.17 8.25
C CYS A 365 11.03 -2.54 7.14
N SER A 366 12.04 -1.70 6.89
CA SER A 366 12.98 -1.91 5.79
C SER A 366 14.43 -2.03 6.23
N ASN A 367 15.20 -2.86 5.53
CA ASN A 367 16.64 -2.96 5.69
C ASN A 367 17.36 -2.79 4.34
N GLY A 368 18.58 -2.26 4.41
CA GLY A 368 19.43 -2.00 3.27
C GLY A 368 20.88 -1.69 3.68
N GLY A 369 21.61 -1.05 2.80
CA GLY A 369 23.03 -0.77 2.95
C GLY A 369 23.85 -1.33 1.78
N SER A 370 24.91 -0.60 1.43
CA SER A 370 25.88 -1.02 0.40
C SER A 370 27.23 -1.44 0.99
N LYS A 371 27.46 -1.13 2.28
CA LYS A 371 28.70 -1.41 3.00
C LYS A 371 28.53 -2.58 3.96
N VAL A 372 27.41 -2.60 4.67
CA VAL A 372 27.09 -3.66 5.65
C VAL A 372 25.68 -4.14 5.37
N LYS A 373 25.54 -5.45 5.09
CA LYS A 373 24.20 -6.06 4.93
C LYS A 373 23.44 -5.95 6.25
N SER A 374 22.24 -5.40 6.20
CA SER A 374 21.38 -5.23 7.37
C SER A 374 20.20 -6.19 7.33
N ARG A 375 19.71 -6.61 8.51
CA ARG A 375 18.48 -7.43 8.64
C ARG A 375 17.86 -7.26 10.02
N PHE A 376 16.60 -7.65 10.15
CA PHE A 376 15.95 -7.82 11.45
C PHE A 376 16.12 -9.25 11.96
N ASP A 377 16.26 -9.40 13.28
CA ASP A 377 16.18 -10.69 13.98
C ASP A 377 15.30 -10.53 15.24
N GLY A 378 14.08 -11.08 15.20
CA GLY A 378 13.10 -10.89 16.28
C GLY A 378 12.31 -9.59 16.15
N LEU A 379 11.74 -9.33 14.97
CA LEU A 379 10.76 -8.27 14.73
C LEU A 379 9.35 -8.78 15.06
N LEU A 380 8.65 -8.11 15.98
CA LEU A 380 7.26 -8.40 16.35
C LEU A 380 6.35 -7.22 16.03
N ILE A 381 5.26 -7.47 15.29
CA ILE A 381 4.16 -6.51 15.10
C ILE A 381 2.87 -7.17 15.61
N GLU A 382 2.37 -6.69 16.73
CA GLU A 382 1.29 -7.35 17.46
C GLU A 382 0.16 -6.43 17.93
N GLY A 383 -1.09 -6.82 17.68
CA GLY A 383 -2.24 -6.14 18.28
C GLY A 383 -2.46 -4.72 17.76
N CYS A 384 -1.86 -4.35 16.62
CA CYS A 384 -2.03 -3.02 16.04
C CYS A 384 -3.35 -2.93 15.27
N HIS A 385 -3.98 -1.76 15.32
CA HIS A 385 -5.14 -1.40 14.50
C HIS A 385 -4.70 -0.39 13.44
N LEU A 386 -4.76 -0.78 12.17
CA LEU A 386 -4.48 0.10 11.04
C LEU A 386 -5.80 0.46 10.35
N GLN A 387 -6.08 1.74 10.16
CA GLN A 387 -7.31 2.19 9.51
C GLN A 387 -7.08 3.36 8.57
N ARG A 388 -7.58 3.29 7.32
CA ARG A 388 -7.39 4.38 6.33
C ARG A 388 -5.91 4.71 6.08
N THR A 389 -5.10 3.68 5.83
CA THR A 389 -3.69 3.86 5.46
C THR A 389 -3.50 3.68 3.95
N ASP A 390 -2.78 4.61 3.35
CA ASP A 390 -2.41 4.61 1.94
C ASP A 390 -0.89 4.56 1.78
N ARG A 391 -0.33 3.81 0.82
CA ARG A 391 -0.99 2.78 0.00
C ARG A 391 -1.29 1.53 0.83
N ASN A 392 -0.35 1.08 1.66
CA ASN A 392 -0.37 -0.27 2.22
C ASN A 392 -0.66 -0.27 3.72
N GLY A 393 -0.95 -1.45 4.27
CA GLY A 393 -1.02 -1.70 5.71
C GLY A 393 0.36 -1.85 6.31
N ILE A 394 0.82 -3.09 6.43
CA ILE A 394 2.12 -3.48 7.00
C ILE A 394 3.02 -3.98 5.88
N THR A 395 4.14 -3.31 5.63
CA THR A 395 5.09 -3.72 4.60
C THR A 395 6.50 -3.85 5.14
N MET A 396 7.28 -4.70 4.47
CA MET A 396 8.69 -4.82 4.71
C MET A 396 9.50 -4.56 3.44
N GLY A 397 10.81 -4.35 3.60
CA GLY A 397 11.78 -4.35 2.51
C GLY A 397 13.09 -4.94 2.99
N GLY A 398 13.79 -5.70 2.15
CA GLY A 398 15.07 -6.28 2.55
C GLY A 398 15.84 -6.97 1.42
N ASN A 399 16.92 -7.67 1.78
CA ASN A 399 17.82 -8.36 0.85
C ASN A 399 17.16 -9.60 0.22
N TRP A 400 16.29 -9.35 -0.75
CA TRP A 400 15.42 -10.34 -1.40
C TRP A 400 16.14 -11.18 -2.47
N SER A 401 17.12 -10.61 -3.17
CA SER A 401 17.78 -11.28 -4.29
C SER A 401 18.47 -12.56 -3.85
N ARG A 402 18.37 -13.63 -4.63
CA ARG A 402 19.08 -14.89 -4.33
C ARG A 402 20.60 -14.80 -4.49
N VAL A 403 21.10 -13.80 -5.22
CA VAL A 403 22.54 -13.49 -5.29
C VAL A 403 23.02 -12.87 -3.98
N ASP A 404 22.18 -12.03 -3.36
CA ASP A 404 22.54 -11.24 -2.20
C ASP A 404 21.79 -11.62 -0.92
N TRP A 405 21.20 -12.82 -0.92
CA TRP A 405 20.26 -13.31 0.08
C TRP A 405 20.79 -13.11 1.50
N TYR A 406 20.12 -12.24 2.25
CA TYR A 406 20.42 -11.96 3.65
C TYR A 406 19.12 -11.63 4.38
N PRO A 407 18.28 -12.65 4.60
CA PRO A 407 16.90 -12.44 5.01
C PRO A 407 16.82 -12.00 6.47
N SER A 408 15.72 -11.31 6.79
CA SER A 408 15.31 -11.11 8.19
C SER A 408 14.78 -12.41 8.79
N LEU A 409 15.07 -12.63 10.08
CA LEU A 409 14.77 -13.85 10.81
C LEU A 409 13.79 -13.59 11.96
N HIS A 410 13.07 -14.64 12.36
CA HIS A 410 12.16 -14.63 13.51
C HIS A 410 11.18 -13.45 13.48
N VAL A 411 10.63 -13.16 12.29
CA VAL A 411 9.62 -12.12 12.10
C VAL A 411 8.25 -12.70 12.45
N ILE A 412 7.50 -11.98 13.30
CA ILE A 412 6.15 -12.37 13.71
C ILE A 412 5.21 -11.18 13.51
N ILE A 413 4.12 -11.40 12.78
CA ILE A 413 3.05 -10.41 12.56
C ILE A 413 1.73 -11.05 12.98
N ARG A 414 1.16 -10.61 14.11
CA ARG A 414 -0.03 -11.28 14.66
C ARG A 414 -1.05 -10.40 15.34
N ASN A 415 -2.28 -10.88 15.43
CA ASN A 415 -3.38 -10.22 16.15
C ASN A 415 -3.65 -8.79 15.67
N ASN A 416 -3.27 -8.42 14.44
CA ASN A 416 -3.49 -7.07 13.92
C ASN A 416 -4.86 -6.98 13.22
N LEU A 417 -5.51 -5.83 13.34
CA LEU A 417 -6.71 -5.46 12.60
C LEU A 417 -6.36 -4.41 11.55
N LEU A 418 -6.63 -4.69 10.29
CA LEU A 418 -6.43 -3.78 9.17
C LEU A 418 -7.78 -3.49 8.53
N GLU A 419 -8.13 -2.22 8.39
CA GLU A 419 -9.40 -1.78 7.84
C GLU A 419 -9.23 -0.65 6.83
N ASP A 420 -9.92 -0.75 5.70
CA ASP A 420 -9.94 0.30 4.69
C ASP A 420 -8.54 0.70 4.20
N ILE A 421 -7.79 -0.30 3.71
CA ILE A 421 -6.41 -0.16 3.25
C ILE A 421 -6.39 0.15 1.75
N GLY A 422 -5.56 1.13 1.35
CA GLY A 422 -5.54 1.64 -0.03
C GLY A 422 -5.11 0.60 -1.07
N GLY A 423 -4.21 -0.31 -0.69
CA GLY A 423 -3.50 -1.29 -1.51
C GLY A 423 -3.27 -2.57 -0.72
N ASP A 424 -2.00 -2.98 -0.57
CA ASP A 424 -1.65 -4.27 0.05
C ASP A 424 -1.91 -4.28 1.56
N GLY A 425 -2.32 -5.43 2.10
CA GLY A 425 -2.52 -5.63 3.54
C GLY A 425 -1.22 -5.85 4.30
N ILE A 426 -0.68 -7.07 4.26
CA ILE A 426 0.55 -7.47 4.98
C ILE A 426 1.53 -8.12 4.01
N VAL A 427 2.74 -7.55 3.91
CA VAL A 427 3.77 -7.98 2.94
C VAL A 427 5.16 -8.09 3.58
N PRO A 428 5.57 -9.27 4.11
CA PRO A 428 6.98 -9.50 4.39
C PRO A 428 7.79 -9.64 3.10
N ILE A 429 8.99 -9.08 3.12
CA ILE A 429 9.93 -9.06 1.98
C ILE A 429 11.31 -9.50 2.45
N GLY A 430 11.88 -10.53 1.80
CA GLY A 430 13.24 -10.99 2.09
C GLY A 430 13.36 -11.53 3.51
N THR A 431 12.52 -12.48 3.87
CA THR A 431 12.49 -13.10 5.20
C THR A 431 12.65 -14.61 5.15
N ASP A 432 13.14 -15.22 6.22
CA ASP A 432 13.19 -16.67 6.41
C ASP A 432 12.53 -17.05 7.74
N GLY A 433 11.47 -17.86 7.67
CA GLY A 433 10.73 -18.33 8.85
C GLY A 433 9.69 -17.34 9.41
N THR A 434 9.19 -16.40 8.61
CA THR A 434 8.14 -15.46 9.05
C THR A 434 6.85 -16.19 9.45
N LEU A 435 6.27 -15.79 10.58
CA LEU A 435 4.95 -16.22 11.02
C LEU A 435 3.95 -15.05 10.93
N ILE A 436 2.87 -15.24 10.15
CA ILE A 436 1.75 -14.30 10.06
C ILE A 436 0.49 -15.00 10.55
N GLU A 437 -0.02 -14.61 11.72
CA GLU A 437 -1.17 -15.30 12.30
C GLU A 437 -2.20 -14.44 13.02
N HIS A 438 -3.46 -14.88 13.02
CA HIS A 438 -4.54 -14.19 13.75
C HIS A 438 -4.74 -12.72 13.34
N ASN A 439 -4.37 -12.35 12.11
CA ASN A 439 -4.64 -11.01 11.58
C ASN A 439 -5.99 -10.99 10.85
N VAL A 440 -6.65 -9.85 10.90
CA VAL A 440 -7.91 -9.59 10.21
C VAL A 440 -7.73 -8.41 9.27
N LEU A 441 -7.99 -8.60 7.98
CA LEU A 441 -8.02 -7.55 6.97
C LEU A 441 -9.45 -7.42 6.42
N HIS A 442 -10.08 -6.28 6.69
CA HIS A 442 -11.38 -5.91 6.13
C HIS A 442 -11.23 -4.75 5.16
N GLY A 443 -11.34 -5.04 3.87
CA GLY A 443 -11.26 -4.05 2.80
C GLY A 443 -9.82 -3.60 2.52
N GLY A 444 -9.07 -4.41 1.78
CA GLY A 444 -7.82 -3.96 1.13
C GLY A 444 -8.04 -3.54 -0.32
N ARG A 445 -7.01 -2.96 -0.96
CA ARG A 445 -7.07 -2.41 -2.33
C ARG A 445 -8.22 -1.42 -2.56
N GLN A 446 -8.65 -0.68 -1.54
CA GLN A 446 -9.85 0.17 -1.63
C GLN A 446 -9.67 1.38 -2.55
N ARG A 447 -8.42 1.80 -2.82
CA ARG A 447 -8.14 3.09 -3.48
C ARG A 447 -7.10 3.02 -4.59
N CYS A 448 -6.18 2.06 -4.60
CA CYS A 448 -5.17 1.98 -5.66
C CYS A 448 -5.73 1.36 -6.95
N ASP A 449 -5.32 1.90 -8.10
CA ASP A 449 -5.66 1.38 -9.43
C ASP A 449 -4.51 0.53 -10.01
N ASP A 450 -3.84 -0.27 -9.17
CA ASP A 450 -2.73 -1.15 -9.57
C ASP A 450 -2.81 -2.51 -8.84
N TYR A 451 -1.75 -3.30 -8.89
CA TYR A 451 -1.69 -4.68 -8.38
C TYR A 451 -1.50 -4.72 -6.86
N ALA A 452 -2.44 -5.32 -6.13
CA ALA A 452 -2.36 -5.52 -4.68
C ALA A 452 -3.18 -6.74 -4.21
N ALA A 453 -2.69 -7.40 -3.17
CA ALA A 453 -3.31 -8.56 -2.53
C ALA A 453 -3.40 -8.37 -1.00
N GLY A 454 -4.13 -9.26 -0.32
CA GLY A 454 -4.38 -9.15 1.12
C GLY A 454 -3.15 -9.43 1.98
N ILE A 455 -2.84 -10.71 2.20
CA ILE A 455 -1.69 -11.14 3.03
C ILE A 455 -0.81 -12.09 2.22
N TRP A 456 0.46 -11.72 2.03
CA TRP A 456 1.32 -12.43 1.08
C TRP A 456 2.81 -12.17 1.28
N PRO A 457 3.70 -13.17 1.11
CA PRO A 457 5.14 -12.96 1.13
C PRO A 457 5.68 -12.63 -0.26
N TRP A 458 6.74 -11.82 -0.30
CA TRP A 458 7.52 -11.61 -1.51
C TRP A 458 8.99 -12.00 -1.27
N SER A 459 9.46 -12.97 -2.03
CA SER A 459 10.83 -13.47 -1.97
C SER A 459 11.23 -13.92 -0.56
N CYS A 460 10.51 -14.90 -0.01
CA CYS A 460 10.69 -15.43 1.34
C CYS A 460 10.91 -16.94 1.37
N ASP A 461 11.61 -17.43 2.40
CA ASP A 461 11.72 -18.86 2.70
C ASP A 461 10.90 -19.20 3.95
N ASN A 462 10.28 -20.39 3.96
CA ASN A 462 9.65 -21.01 5.13
C ASN A 462 8.59 -20.12 5.83
N THR A 463 7.86 -19.30 5.08
CA THR A 463 6.82 -18.42 5.65
C THR A 463 5.56 -19.22 5.97
N THR A 464 5.02 -19.04 7.19
CA THR A 464 3.74 -19.63 7.60
C THR A 464 2.68 -18.53 7.78
N ILE A 465 1.56 -18.67 7.08
CA ILE A 465 0.40 -17.79 7.13
C ILE A 465 -0.78 -18.61 7.64
N GLN A 466 -1.22 -18.36 8.87
CA GLN A 466 -2.25 -19.19 9.52
C GLN A 466 -3.25 -18.44 10.38
N PHE A 467 -4.48 -18.93 10.46
CA PHE A 467 -5.53 -18.32 11.30
C PHE A 467 -5.84 -16.85 10.96
N ASN A 468 -5.60 -16.42 9.73
CA ASN A 468 -5.93 -15.06 9.29
C ASN A 468 -7.32 -15.01 8.64
N GLU A 469 -7.90 -13.82 8.61
CA GLU A 469 -9.12 -13.49 7.89
C GLU A 469 -8.87 -12.37 6.88
N VAL A 470 -9.25 -12.57 5.63
CA VAL A 470 -9.18 -11.51 4.60
C VAL A 470 -10.49 -11.38 3.85
N SER A 471 -11.06 -10.18 3.84
CA SER A 471 -12.31 -9.92 3.13
C SER A 471 -12.38 -8.57 2.45
N GLY A 472 -13.23 -8.49 1.42
CA GLY A 472 -13.60 -7.23 0.77
C GLY A 472 -12.49 -6.56 -0.04
N MET A 473 -11.45 -7.30 -0.46
CA MET A 473 -10.48 -6.79 -1.42
C MET A 473 -11.17 -6.30 -2.70
N LYS A 474 -10.76 -5.14 -3.24
CA LYS A 474 -11.40 -4.54 -4.43
C LYS A 474 -10.65 -4.74 -5.72
N GLY A 475 -11.39 -4.94 -6.82
CA GLY A 475 -10.90 -5.06 -8.20
C GLY A 475 -10.17 -6.37 -8.53
N THR A 476 -9.84 -6.55 -9.82
CA THR A 476 -9.44 -7.86 -10.39
C THR A 476 -8.07 -7.90 -11.06
N ARG A 477 -7.33 -6.76 -11.14
CA ARG A 477 -5.93 -6.72 -11.61
C ARG A 477 -5.04 -7.63 -10.75
N ASP A 478 -5.31 -7.62 -9.44
CA ASP A 478 -5.11 -8.72 -8.49
C ASP A 478 -6.39 -8.79 -7.65
N GLY A 479 -6.33 -8.50 -6.34
CA GLY A 479 -7.48 -8.47 -5.43
C GLY A 479 -7.76 -9.78 -4.71
N GLN A 480 -6.83 -10.73 -4.72
CA GLN A 480 -6.92 -11.98 -3.98
C GLN A 480 -6.76 -11.73 -2.48
N GLY A 481 -7.43 -12.55 -1.67
CA GLY A 481 -7.25 -12.52 -0.21
C GLY A 481 -5.82 -12.90 0.20
N TYR A 482 -5.24 -13.89 -0.47
CA TYR A 482 -3.89 -14.38 -0.23
C TYR A 482 -3.09 -14.49 -1.53
N ASP A 483 -1.78 -14.37 -1.41
CA ASP A 483 -0.85 -14.57 -2.52
C ASP A 483 0.44 -15.24 -2.03
N CYS A 484 0.96 -16.19 -2.81
CA CYS A 484 2.32 -16.69 -2.73
C CYS A 484 3.11 -16.09 -3.89
N ASP A 485 3.69 -14.92 -3.67
CA ASP A 485 4.35 -14.16 -4.73
C ASP A 485 5.79 -14.65 -4.95
N TRP A 486 6.42 -14.05 -5.95
CA TRP A 486 7.75 -14.19 -6.48
C TRP A 486 8.81 -14.77 -5.56
N ASN A 487 9.64 -15.66 -6.10
CA ASN A 487 10.89 -16.11 -5.49
C ASN A 487 10.74 -16.73 -4.09
N CYS A 488 9.60 -17.36 -3.74
CA CYS A 488 9.42 -17.98 -2.43
C CYS A 488 9.73 -19.49 -2.42
N ARG A 489 10.08 -20.00 -1.23
CA ARG A 489 10.25 -21.44 -0.96
C ARG A 489 9.47 -21.85 0.28
N ASN A 490 8.73 -22.96 0.19
CA ASN A 490 8.04 -23.60 1.31
C ASN A 490 7.02 -22.68 2.03
N THR A 491 6.33 -21.80 1.30
CA THR A 491 5.27 -20.98 1.90
C THR A 491 4.07 -21.86 2.28
N LEU A 492 3.61 -21.76 3.52
CA LEU A 492 2.50 -22.53 4.06
C LEU A 492 1.30 -21.62 4.38
N PHE A 493 0.17 -21.84 3.72
CA PHE A 493 -1.12 -21.25 4.04
C PHE A 493 -2.02 -22.30 4.70
N GLN A 494 -2.35 -22.12 5.98
CA GLN A 494 -3.22 -23.06 6.68
C GLN A 494 -4.23 -22.42 7.63
N TYR A 495 -5.44 -22.98 7.69
CA TYR A 495 -6.46 -22.53 8.65
C TYR A 495 -6.86 -21.06 8.48
N ASN A 496 -6.76 -20.53 7.27
CA ASN A 496 -7.16 -19.16 6.95
C ASN A 496 -8.58 -19.12 6.40
N TYR A 497 -9.25 -18.00 6.61
CA TYR A 497 -10.58 -17.71 6.09
C TYR A 497 -10.54 -16.51 5.14
N SER A 498 -11.15 -16.65 3.97
CA SER A 498 -11.31 -15.57 2.99
C SER A 498 -12.74 -15.48 2.52
N HIS A 499 -13.22 -14.26 2.30
CA HIS A 499 -14.52 -14.09 1.69
C HIS A 499 -14.74 -12.75 0.99
N ASN A 500 -15.54 -12.80 -0.07
CA ASN A 500 -15.97 -11.62 -0.83
C ASN A 500 -14.81 -10.74 -1.32
N ASN A 501 -13.66 -11.33 -1.63
CA ASN A 501 -12.55 -10.65 -2.28
C ASN A 501 -12.80 -10.61 -3.80
N ASP A 502 -12.86 -9.43 -4.42
CA ASP A 502 -13.20 -9.28 -5.83
C ASP A 502 -12.27 -10.10 -6.75
N GLY A 503 -10.98 -10.17 -6.41
CA GLY A 503 -9.94 -10.82 -7.22
C GLY A 503 -9.69 -12.29 -6.92
N GLY A 504 -10.24 -12.84 -5.84
CA GLY A 504 -10.18 -14.28 -5.58
C GLY A 504 -9.67 -14.72 -4.21
N PHE A 505 -9.46 -16.02 -4.09
CA PHE A 505 -8.90 -16.64 -2.90
C PHE A 505 -7.37 -16.53 -2.87
N MET A 506 -6.70 -17.14 -3.85
CA MET A 506 -5.24 -17.37 -3.83
C MET A 506 -4.60 -17.04 -5.18
N LEU A 507 -3.57 -16.19 -5.15
CA LEU A 507 -2.57 -16.06 -6.20
C LEU A 507 -1.34 -16.90 -5.86
N ILE A 508 -0.75 -17.56 -6.84
CA ILE A 508 0.55 -18.20 -6.71
C ILE A 508 1.32 -17.79 -7.95
N CYS A 509 2.26 -16.86 -7.79
CA CYS A 509 2.80 -16.16 -8.94
C CYS A 509 4.32 -16.05 -8.96
N ASN A 510 4.88 -16.13 -10.16
CA ASN A 510 6.23 -15.68 -10.45
C ASN A 510 6.26 -15.06 -11.85
N ASP A 511 7.26 -14.23 -12.14
CA ASP A 511 7.52 -13.76 -13.50
C ASP A 511 8.19 -14.89 -14.30
N GLY A 512 7.58 -15.29 -15.41
CA GLY A 512 8.06 -16.34 -16.31
C GLY A 512 9.47 -16.09 -16.86
N THR A 513 9.85 -14.82 -16.98
CA THR A 513 11.11 -14.37 -17.56
C THR A 513 12.25 -14.31 -16.54
N SER A 514 11.93 -14.24 -15.25
CA SER A 514 12.92 -14.15 -14.17
C SER A 514 13.40 -15.51 -13.72
N LYS A 515 14.73 -15.66 -13.59
CA LYS A 515 15.40 -16.95 -13.38
C LYS A 515 16.60 -16.81 -12.45
N MET A 516 17.19 -17.95 -12.11
CA MET A 516 18.48 -18.01 -11.43
C MET A 516 19.54 -17.20 -12.21
N PRO A 517 20.52 -16.58 -11.50
CA PRO A 517 20.79 -16.73 -10.07
C PRO A 517 19.96 -15.81 -9.16
N TRP A 518 19.04 -15.00 -9.69
CA TRP A 518 18.30 -13.97 -8.95
C TRP A 518 17.00 -14.48 -8.33
N ASN A 519 16.33 -15.41 -9.02
CA ASN A 519 14.99 -15.86 -8.72
C ASN A 519 14.86 -17.38 -8.91
N ILE A 520 14.31 -18.09 -7.92
CA ILE A 520 14.17 -19.56 -7.95
C ILE A 520 12.82 -20.07 -8.50
N GLY A 521 11.93 -19.15 -8.88
CA GLY A 521 10.50 -19.36 -9.02
C GLY A 521 9.79 -19.41 -7.66
N ASN A 522 8.56 -19.91 -7.67
CA ASN A 522 7.89 -20.37 -6.47
C ASN A 522 8.05 -21.88 -6.32
N VAL A 523 8.49 -22.36 -5.16
CA VAL A 523 8.80 -23.79 -4.97
C VAL A 523 8.23 -24.32 -3.66
N GLY A 524 7.42 -25.37 -3.73
CA GLY A 524 6.98 -26.14 -2.56
C GLY A 524 5.91 -25.44 -1.72
N SER A 525 5.11 -24.54 -2.30
CA SER A 525 4.01 -23.90 -1.59
C SER A 525 2.94 -24.91 -1.17
N ILE A 526 2.46 -24.81 0.07
CA ILE A 526 1.42 -25.68 0.64
C ILE A 526 0.22 -24.82 1.03
N ILE A 527 -0.95 -25.12 0.49
CA ILE A 527 -2.22 -24.45 0.78
C ILE A 527 -3.18 -25.51 1.32
N ARG A 528 -3.45 -25.51 2.63
CA ARG A 528 -4.25 -26.56 3.25
C ARG A 528 -5.22 -26.12 4.33
N TYR A 529 -6.32 -26.86 4.50
CA TYR A 529 -7.30 -26.58 5.57
C TYR A 529 -7.71 -25.11 5.62
N ASN A 530 -7.86 -24.44 4.46
CA ASN A 530 -8.40 -23.09 4.38
C ASN A 530 -9.87 -23.15 3.98
N ILE A 531 -10.62 -22.09 4.31
CA ILE A 531 -12.00 -21.89 3.88
C ILE A 531 -12.05 -20.62 3.03
N SER A 532 -12.65 -20.71 1.84
CA SER A 532 -12.95 -19.56 1.00
C SER A 532 -14.44 -19.54 0.68
N GLN A 533 -15.07 -18.39 0.86
CA GLN A 533 -16.49 -18.19 0.62
C GLN A 533 -16.72 -16.98 -0.28
N ASN A 534 -17.31 -17.19 -1.45
CA ASN A 534 -17.73 -16.11 -2.36
C ASN A 534 -16.61 -15.16 -2.79
N ASP A 535 -15.35 -15.60 -2.75
CA ASP A 535 -14.28 -14.91 -3.46
C ASP A 535 -14.58 -14.91 -4.96
N GLY A 536 -14.40 -13.75 -5.58
CA GLY A 536 -14.75 -13.45 -6.97
C GLY A 536 -13.62 -13.76 -7.95
N GLU A 537 -13.92 -13.65 -9.24
CA GLU A 537 -13.02 -13.86 -10.39
C GLU A 537 -12.34 -15.25 -10.49
N ARG A 538 -11.60 -15.68 -9.46
CA ARG A 538 -10.86 -16.94 -9.41
C ARG A 538 -10.60 -17.48 -7.99
N LEU A 539 -10.69 -18.81 -7.78
CA LEU A 539 -10.19 -19.40 -6.53
C LEU A 539 -8.66 -19.47 -6.55
N PHE A 540 -8.09 -19.97 -7.65
CA PHE A 540 -6.65 -20.04 -7.83
C PHE A 540 -6.23 -19.34 -9.12
N HIS A 541 -5.37 -18.35 -9.01
CA HIS A 541 -4.60 -17.82 -10.12
C HIS A 541 -3.17 -18.35 -9.99
N ILE A 542 -2.73 -19.23 -10.89
CA ILE A 542 -1.43 -19.89 -10.80
C ILE A 542 -0.61 -19.53 -12.02
N THR A 543 0.45 -18.75 -11.82
CA THR A 543 1.28 -18.23 -12.90
C THR A 543 2.76 -18.49 -12.65
N GLY A 544 3.43 -19.09 -13.63
CA GLY A 544 4.72 -19.73 -13.42
C GLY A 544 5.96 -18.87 -13.68
N PRO A 545 7.15 -19.37 -13.30
CA PRO A 545 7.40 -20.73 -12.82
C PRO A 545 7.00 -20.94 -11.34
N CYS A 546 6.03 -21.83 -11.13
CA CYS A 546 5.64 -22.36 -9.83
C CYS A 546 5.82 -23.89 -9.87
N ARG A 547 6.48 -24.47 -8.87
CA ARG A 547 6.82 -25.89 -8.83
C ARG A 547 6.46 -26.52 -7.50
N ASP A 548 6.09 -27.79 -7.54
CA ASP A 548 5.86 -28.64 -6.37
C ASP A 548 4.75 -28.11 -5.43
N THR A 549 3.77 -27.39 -5.97
CA THR A 549 2.68 -26.80 -5.20
C THR A 549 1.69 -27.86 -4.74
N GLN A 550 1.34 -27.86 -3.45
CA GLN A 550 0.39 -28.78 -2.82
C GLN A 550 -0.83 -28.02 -2.30
N ILE A 551 -2.02 -28.31 -2.82
CA ILE A 551 -3.27 -27.66 -2.44
C ILE A 551 -4.21 -28.75 -1.93
N TYR A 552 -4.45 -28.86 -0.62
CA TYR A 552 -5.23 -29.98 -0.10
C TYR A 552 -6.10 -29.70 1.11
N ASN A 553 -7.17 -30.48 1.27
CA ASN A 553 -8.07 -30.35 2.42
C ASN A 553 -8.64 -28.93 2.60
N ASN A 554 -8.82 -28.17 1.52
CA ASN A 554 -9.49 -26.87 1.57
C ASN A 554 -10.99 -27.02 1.27
N THR A 555 -11.81 -26.11 1.78
CA THR A 555 -13.25 -26.05 1.47
C THR A 555 -13.58 -24.73 0.77
N PHE A 556 -14.13 -24.83 -0.44
CA PHE A 556 -14.50 -23.70 -1.28
C PHE A 556 -16.00 -23.62 -1.45
N TYR A 557 -16.57 -22.44 -1.24
CA TYR A 557 -17.96 -22.15 -1.51
C TYR A 557 -18.12 -21.05 -2.54
N VAL A 558 -18.85 -21.34 -3.61
CA VAL A 558 -19.14 -20.43 -4.71
C VAL A 558 -20.66 -20.25 -4.80
N GLY A 559 -21.16 -19.12 -4.31
CA GLY A 559 -22.59 -18.79 -4.28
C GLY A 559 -23.21 -18.64 -5.67
N LYS A 560 -24.54 -18.75 -5.73
CA LYS A 560 -25.36 -18.74 -6.95
C LYS A 560 -25.13 -17.58 -7.93
N ASP A 561 -24.66 -16.44 -7.43
CA ASP A 561 -24.43 -15.21 -8.18
C ASP A 561 -23.00 -15.09 -8.74
N LYS A 562 -22.15 -16.10 -8.48
CA LYS A 562 -20.76 -16.12 -8.93
C LYS A 562 -20.57 -16.90 -10.24
N ASP A 563 -19.68 -16.41 -11.08
CA ASP A 563 -19.17 -17.07 -12.27
C ASP A 563 -17.65 -16.86 -12.30
N ILE A 564 -16.88 -17.89 -11.94
CA ILE A 564 -15.45 -17.75 -11.65
C ILE A 564 -14.59 -18.83 -12.32
N HIS A 565 -13.29 -18.61 -12.33
CA HIS A 565 -12.31 -19.66 -12.55
C HIS A 565 -11.99 -20.39 -11.23
N ALA A 566 -12.24 -21.69 -11.13
CA ALA A 566 -11.68 -22.48 -10.03
C ALA A 566 -10.14 -22.50 -10.11
N VAL A 567 -9.60 -22.64 -11.33
CA VAL A 567 -8.17 -22.47 -11.64
C VAL A 567 -8.06 -21.61 -12.89
N LEU A 568 -7.21 -20.60 -12.82
CA LEU A 568 -6.78 -19.75 -13.93
C LEU A 568 -5.25 -19.86 -14.06
N PRO A 569 -4.72 -20.36 -15.19
CA PRO A 569 -3.30 -20.51 -15.40
C PRO A 569 -2.68 -19.25 -16.05
N GLY A 570 -1.37 -19.07 -15.85
CA GLY A 570 -0.57 -18.07 -16.55
C GLY A 570 0.91 -18.49 -16.65
N ASP A 571 1.65 -17.83 -17.53
CA ASP A 571 3.10 -18.02 -17.69
C ASP A 571 3.90 -16.72 -17.58
N TRP A 572 3.21 -15.56 -17.59
CA TRP A 572 3.76 -14.22 -17.63
C TRP A 572 5.01 -14.11 -18.52
N GLY A 573 4.94 -14.67 -19.73
CA GLY A 573 5.99 -14.59 -20.75
C GLY A 573 7.08 -15.66 -20.68
N GLY A 574 6.92 -16.69 -19.85
CA GLY A 574 7.88 -17.78 -19.72
C GLY A 574 7.27 -19.15 -19.48
N ALA A 575 7.59 -19.77 -18.35
CA ALA A 575 7.14 -21.13 -18.04
C ALA A 575 5.85 -21.12 -17.23
N PHE A 576 4.91 -22.00 -17.59
CA PHE A 576 3.76 -22.31 -16.76
C PHE A 576 4.17 -23.03 -15.46
N ALA A 577 3.22 -23.16 -14.54
CA ALA A 577 3.40 -23.98 -13.36
C ALA A 577 3.55 -25.48 -13.70
N ASP A 578 4.39 -26.15 -12.93
CA ASP A 578 4.65 -27.58 -13.04
C ASP A 578 4.43 -28.26 -11.68
N ASN A 579 3.98 -29.51 -11.72
CA ASN A 579 3.85 -30.35 -10.53
C ASN A 579 2.93 -29.76 -9.44
N THR A 580 1.73 -29.32 -9.83
CA THR A 580 0.69 -28.88 -8.88
C THR A 580 -0.21 -30.06 -8.49
N ARG A 581 -0.50 -30.22 -7.19
CA ARG A 581 -1.32 -31.32 -6.67
C ARG A 581 -2.53 -30.78 -5.93
N PHE A 582 -3.69 -31.35 -6.21
CA PHE A 582 -4.95 -31.03 -5.57
C PHE A 582 -5.58 -32.27 -4.92
N PRO A 583 -5.09 -32.78 -3.77
CA PRO A 583 -5.80 -33.85 -3.08
C PRO A 583 -6.85 -33.34 -2.08
N ASN A 584 -7.94 -34.06 -1.88
CA ASN A 584 -8.87 -33.86 -0.75
C ASN A 584 -9.52 -32.47 -0.64
N ASN A 585 -9.64 -31.70 -1.72
CA ASN A 585 -10.36 -30.42 -1.68
C ASN A 585 -11.86 -30.63 -1.87
N LEU A 586 -12.65 -29.75 -1.25
CA LEU A 586 -14.11 -29.74 -1.39
C LEU A 586 -14.55 -28.48 -2.13
N PHE A 587 -15.03 -28.65 -3.36
CA PHE A 587 -15.64 -27.58 -4.17
C PHE A 587 -17.17 -27.67 -4.10
N TYR A 588 -17.80 -26.72 -3.41
CA TYR A 588 -19.24 -26.55 -3.31
C TYR A 588 -19.68 -25.34 -4.15
N VAL A 589 -20.29 -25.59 -5.31
CA VAL A 589 -20.52 -24.56 -6.34
C VAL A 589 -22.00 -24.44 -6.72
N GLU A 590 -22.70 -23.50 -6.10
CA GLU A 590 -24.07 -23.15 -6.47
C GLU A 590 -24.13 -22.22 -7.70
N GLY A 591 -23.12 -21.38 -7.88
CA GLY A 591 -22.95 -20.50 -9.03
C GLY A 591 -22.36 -21.23 -10.24
N LYS A 592 -21.24 -20.75 -10.75
CA LYS A 592 -20.44 -21.45 -11.77
C LYS A 592 -18.96 -21.37 -11.44
N ALA A 593 -18.27 -22.48 -11.66
CA ALA A 593 -16.81 -22.51 -11.63
C ALA A 593 -16.28 -23.30 -12.82
N LYS A 594 -15.25 -22.77 -13.48
CA LYS A 594 -14.57 -23.47 -14.58
C LYS A 594 -13.11 -23.70 -14.26
N PHE A 595 -12.57 -24.83 -14.68
CA PHE A 595 -11.14 -25.11 -14.57
C PHE A 595 -10.46 -24.80 -15.90
N ASP A 596 -9.37 -24.07 -15.84
CA ASP A 596 -8.44 -23.92 -16.95
C ASP A 596 -7.04 -24.30 -16.44
N PHE A 597 -6.31 -25.03 -17.26
CA PHE A 597 -4.96 -25.49 -16.95
C PHE A 597 -3.94 -24.96 -17.97
N GLY A 598 -4.38 -24.46 -19.13
CA GLY A 598 -3.49 -23.88 -20.13
C GLY A 598 -2.28 -24.77 -20.42
N GLY A 599 -1.08 -24.22 -20.23
CA GLY A 599 0.20 -24.93 -20.38
C GLY A 599 0.73 -25.57 -19.09
N MET A 600 -0.05 -25.64 -18.00
CA MET A 600 0.40 -26.28 -16.75
C MET A 600 0.70 -27.76 -16.99
N THR A 601 1.84 -28.23 -16.47
CA THR A 601 2.28 -29.62 -16.61
C THR A 601 2.21 -30.36 -15.29
N ASN A 602 2.08 -31.69 -15.38
CA ASN A 602 2.03 -32.58 -14.22
C ASN A 602 1.03 -32.09 -13.15
N THR A 603 -0.16 -31.63 -13.56
CA THR A 603 -1.21 -31.21 -12.62
C THR A 603 -2.10 -32.40 -12.31
N VAL A 604 -2.27 -32.74 -11.02
CA VAL A 604 -2.99 -33.95 -10.61
C VAL A 604 -4.04 -33.63 -9.54
N PHE A 605 -5.25 -34.12 -9.75
CA PHE A 605 -6.38 -34.06 -8.83
C PHE A 605 -6.72 -35.48 -8.35
N GLU A 606 -6.85 -35.67 -7.05
CA GLU A 606 -7.15 -36.97 -6.44
C GLU A 606 -8.06 -36.83 -5.21
N ASN A 607 -9.12 -37.63 -5.12
CA ASN A 607 -10.01 -37.67 -3.95
C ASN A 607 -10.65 -36.30 -3.61
N ASN A 608 -10.99 -35.50 -4.62
CA ASN A 608 -11.71 -34.24 -4.40
C ASN A 608 -13.22 -34.43 -4.47
N VAL A 609 -13.93 -33.52 -3.81
CA VAL A 609 -15.38 -33.37 -3.98
C VAL A 609 -15.64 -32.25 -4.99
N PHE A 610 -16.44 -32.54 -6.00
CA PHE A 610 -16.91 -31.60 -7.01
C PHE A 610 -18.43 -31.60 -7.03
N TRP A 611 -19.04 -30.73 -6.23
CA TRP A 611 -20.48 -30.63 -6.13
C TRP A 611 -21.02 -29.33 -6.72
N GLY A 612 -22.01 -29.44 -7.61
CA GLY A 612 -22.67 -28.31 -8.25
C GLY A 612 -22.22 -28.05 -9.69
N ASN A 613 -22.24 -26.79 -10.14
CA ASN A 613 -22.03 -26.44 -11.54
C ASN A 613 -20.55 -26.15 -11.85
N LEU A 614 -19.82 -27.23 -12.15
CA LEU A 614 -18.41 -27.17 -12.51
C LEU A 614 -18.21 -27.62 -13.95
N SER A 615 -17.50 -26.81 -14.74
CA SER A 615 -17.19 -27.11 -16.14
C SER A 615 -15.69 -27.35 -16.35
N ASN A 616 -15.36 -28.15 -17.36
CA ASN A 616 -14.00 -28.61 -17.66
C ASN A 616 -13.30 -29.27 -16.44
N ARG A 617 -14.06 -30.02 -15.65
CA ARG A 617 -13.55 -30.67 -14.44
C ARG A 617 -12.33 -31.56 -14.75
N PRO A 618 -11.27 -31.51 -13.94
CA PRO A 618 -10.12 -32.37 -14.12
C PRO A 618 -10.48 -33.85 -13.92
N THR A 619 -9.69 -34.72 -14.54
CA THR A 619 -9.76 -36.16 -14.27
C THR A 619 -9.31 -36.43 -12.83
N ASP A 620 -10.17 -37.09 -12.08
CA ASP A 620 -9.92 -37.58 -10.72
C ASP A 620 -10.69 -38.90 -10.56
N ALA A 621 -9.95 -40.00 -10.45
CA ALA A 621 -10.51 -41.35 -10.41
C ALA A 621 -11.29 -41.66 -9.12
N HIS A 622 -11.08 -40.85 -8.07
CA HIS A 622 -11.72 -40.98 -6.77
C HIS A 622 -12.62 -39.78 -6.44
N ALA A 623 -13.02 -39.03 -7.47
CA ALA A 623 -13.89 -37.88 -7.30
C ALA A 623 -15.23 -38.25 -6.67
N ILE A 624 -15.68 -37.45 -5.71
CA ILE A 624 -17.05 -37.47 -5.19
C ILE A 624 -17.83 -36.35 -5.87
N THR A 625 -18.95 -36.70 -6.51
CA THR A 625 -19.88 -35.74 -7.14
C THR A 625 -21.23 -35.67 -6.43
N ALA A 626 -21.38 -36.39 -5.31
CA ALA A 626 -22.56 -36.34 -4.45
C ALA A 626 -22.50 -35.14 -3.49
N ASP A 627 -23.65 -34.77 -2.93
CA ASP A 627 -23.76 -33.73 -1.91
C ASP A 627 -22.82 -34.01 -0.72
N PRO A 628 -21.88 -33.10 -0.40
CA PRO A 628 -20.97 -33.27 0.73
C PRO A 628 -21.67 -33.20 2.10
N LYS A 629 -22.94 -32.79 2.16
CA LYS A 629 -23.71 -32.63 3.40
C LYS A 629 -23.02 -31.71 4.41
N LEU A 630 -22.66 -30.51 3.97
CA LEU A 630 -22.22 -29.44 4.86
C LEU A 630 -23.41 -28.93 5.68
N LEU A 631 -23.17 -28.51 6.94
CA LEU A 631 -24.24 -28.10 7.86
C LEU A 631 -25.08 -26.93 7.33
N SER A 632 -24.42 -25.88 6.84
CA SER A 632 -25.06 -24.66 6.31
C SER A 632 -24.05 -23.88 5.47
N PRO A 633 -23.59 -24.42 4.34
CA PRO A 633 -22.56 -23.79 3.52
C PRO A 633 -23.04 -22.41 3.02
N GLY A 634 -22.13 -21.44 2.89
CA GLY A 634 -22.46 -20.08 2.44
C GLY A 634 -23.02 -19.13 3.51
N SER A 635 -23.21 -19.62 4.75
CA SER A 635 -23.75 -18.81 5.85
C SER A 635 -22.70 -18.02 6.64
N ALA A 636 -21.41 -18.18 6.33
CA ALA A 636 -20.36 -17.51 7.09
C ALA A 636 -20.37 -15.99 6.84
N THR A 637 -19.94 -15.25 7.84
CA THR A 637 -19.73 -13.79 7.85
C THR A 637 -18.36 -13.51 8.43
N ASN A 638 -18.04 -12.26 8.71
CA ASN A 638 -16.79 -11.92 9.37
C ASN A 638 -16.63 -12.69 10.71
N GLY A 639 -15.41 -13.12 11.00
CA GLY A 639 -15.02 -13.83 12.21
C GLY A 639 -15.15 -15.36 12.13
N PHE A 640 -14.17 -16.06 12.69
CA PHE A 640 -14.08 -17.54 12.65
C PHE A 640 -15.26 -18.26 13.31
N ALA A 641 -15.95 -17.61 14.25
CA ALA A 641 -17.14 -18.17 14.90
C ALA A 641 -18.30 -18.42 13.91
N SER A 642 -18.32 -17.73 12.76
CA SER A 642 -19.34 -17.88 11.73
C SER A 642 -19.18 -19.16 10.88
N LEU A 643 -18.01 -19.83 10.95
CA LEU A 643 -17.62 -20.86 10.00
C LEU A 643 -18.28 -22.23 10.23
N ARG A 644 -19.09 -22.39 11.28
CA ARG A 644 -19.73 -23.66 11.65
C ARG A 644 -20.54 -24.30 10.51
N GLY A 645 -21.05 -23.50 9.57
CA GLY A 645 -21.75 -23.98 8.39
C GLY A 645 -20.93 -24.93 7.50
N TYR A 646 -19.61 -24.93 7.62
CA TYR A 646 -18.69 -25.77 6.84
C TYR A 646 -18.32 -27.11 7.49
N GLN A 647 -18.93 -27.44 8.63
CA GLN A 647 -18.76 -28.76 9.24
C GLN A 647 -19.59 -29.81 8.49
N LEU A 648 -19.07 -31.02 8.39
CA LEU A 648 -19.74 -32.16 7.76
C LEU A 648 -20.84 -32.70 8.67
N LEU A 649 -22.00 -33.02 8.10
CA LEU A 649 -23.07 -33.72 8.78
C LEU A 649 -22.82 -35.24 8.83
N PRO A 650 -23.41 -35.97 9.80
CA PRO A 650 -23.36 -37.42 9.82
C PRO A 650 -23.82 -38.06 8.51
N GLY A 651 -23.06 -39.06 8.04
CA GLY A 651 -23.32 -39.74 6.77
C GLY A 651 -22.95 -38.92 5.54
N SER A 652 -22.14 -37.87 5.69
CA SER A 652 -21.46 -37.22 4.57
C SER A 652 -20.57 -38.22 3.82
N PRO A 653 -20.55 -38.19 2.47
CA PRO A 653 -19.62 -39.01 1.68
C PRO A 653 -18.16 -38.59 1.84
N CYS A 654 -17.88 -37.43 2.46
CA CYS A 654 -16.53 -36.91 2.62
C CYS A 654 -15.77 -37.55 3.81
N ILE A 655 -16.49 -38.18 4.74
CA ILE A 655 -15.92 -38.74 5.97
C ILE A 655 -15.08 -39.98 5.63
N GLY A 656 -13.79 -39.97 6.02
CA GLY A 656 -12.84 -41.06 5.78
C GLY A 656 -12.59 -41.39 4.30
N ALA A 657 -12.83 -40.44 3.39
CA ALA A 657 -12.75 -40.65 1.95
C ALA A 657 -11.50 -40.03 1.29
N GLY A 658 -10.69 -39.31 2.06
CA GLY A 658 -9.51 -38.61 1.58
C GLY A 658 -8.33 -39.53 1.26
N LYS A 659 -7.45 -39.05 0.39
CA LYS A 659 -6.12 -39.58 0.18
C LYS A 659 -5.24 -39.31 1.40
N MET A 660 -4.43 -40.29 1.79
CA MET A 660 -3.36 -40.08 2.77
C MET A 660 -2.33 -39.10 2.21
N VAL A 661 -2.12 -37.98 2.90
CA VAL A 661 -1.11 -36.97 2.57
C VAL A 661 -0.06 -36.96 3.68
N GLU A 662 1.21 -37.12 3.32
CA GLU A 662 2.30 -36.99 4.28
C GLU A 662 2.40 -35.55 4.80
N ASN A 663 2.83 -35.38 6.05
CA ASN A 663 2.94 -34.06 6.69
C ASN A 663 1.65 -33.24 6.64
N ASN A 664 0.48 -33.86 6.75
CA ASN A 664 -0.85 -33.24 6.67
C ASN A 664 -1.14 -32.16 7.74
N GLY A 665 -0.19 -31.81 8.62
CA GLY A 665 -0.33 -30.78 9.64
C GLY A 665 -0.91 -31.28 10.96
N GLY A 666 -1.40 -32.52 11.01
CA GLY A 666 -1.86 -33.19 12.23
C GLY A 666 -3.21 -32.72 12.78
N ARG A 667 -3.81 -31.66 12.23
CA ARG A 667 -5.12 -31.14 12.64
C ARG A 667 -5.87 -30.46 11.49
N ASP A 668 -7.19 -30.37 11.64
CA ASP A 668 -8.07 -29.64 10.74
C ASP A 668 -8.21 -28.16 11.14
N PHE A 669 -9.10 -27.43 10.45
CA PHE A 669 -9.40 -26.02 10.74
C PHE A 669 -9.89 -25.79 12.19
N TRP A 670 -10.71 -26.70 12.73
CA TRP A 670 -11.25 -26.61 14.10
C TRP A 670 -10.33 -27.21 15.18
N GLY A 671 -9.14 -27.68 14.81
CA GLY A 671 -8.19 -28.29 15.74
C GLY A 671 -8.47 -29.75 16.09
N HIS A 672 -9.36 -30.42 15.36
CA HIS A 672 -9.53 -31.86 15.47
C HIS A 672 -8.31 -32.57 14.88
N LYS A 673 -7.89 -33.67 15.52
CA LYS A 673 -6.74 -34.46 15.06
C LYS A 673 -7.06 -35.13 13.73
N VAL A 674 -6.20 -34.92 12.74
CA VAL A 674 -6.27 -35.62 11.45
C VAL A 674 -5.60 -36.99 11.61
N PRO A 675 -6.25 -38.09 11.20
CA PRO A 675 -5.67 -39.42 11.34
C PRO A 675 -4.38 -39.57 10.52
N SER A 676 -3.43 -40.34 11.06
CA SER A 676 -2.16 -40.65 10.40
C SER A 676 -2.09 -42.07 9.84
N ASN A 677 -3.07 -42.92 10.15
CA ASN A 677 -3.11 -44.35 9.84
C ASN A 677 -4.38 -44.78 9.08
N GLN A 678 -5.26 -43.84 8.75
CA GLN A 678 -6.47 -44.07 7.98
C GLN A 678 -6.79 -42.82 7.17
N PRO A 679 -7.49 -42.96 6.03
CA PRO A 679 -7.98 -41.84 5.22
C PRO A 679 -8.55 -40.69 6.06
N PRO A 680 -8.12 -39.43 5.85
CA PRO A 680 -8.74 -38.27 6.46
C PRO A 680 -10.08 -37.97 5.81
N ASP A 681 -10.81 -37.02 6.37
CA ASP A 681 -11.98 -36.46 5.69
C ASP A 681 -11.54 -35.53 4.56
N ILE A 682 -12.41 -35.35 3.55
CA ILE A 682 -12.20 -34.41 2.45
C ILE A 682 -12.69 -33.01 2.87
N GLY A 683 -11.93 -31.98 2.54
CA GLY A 683 -12.18 -30.59 2.94
C GLY A 683 -11.51 -30.19 4.25
N ALA A 684 -11.89 -29.02 4.76
CA ALA A 684 -11.23 -28.35 5.90
C ALA A 684 -11.68 -28.85 7.28
N TYR A 685 -12.68 -29.75 7.35
CA TYR A 685 -13.24 -30.29 8.59
C TYR A 685 -12.97 -31.79 8.70
N GLN A 686 -12.58 -32.22 9.90
CA GLN A 686 -12.49 -33.62 10.29
C GLN A 686 -13.62 -33.94 11.28
N ALA A 687 -14.50 -34.87 10.91
CA ALA A 687 -15.56 -35.38 11.76
C ALA A 687 -14.99 -36.13 12.98
N LYS A 688 -15.75 -36.11 14.08
CA LYS A 688 -15.40 -36.76 15.34
C LYS A 688 -15.84 -38.22 15.40
#